data_AF-A0A919SBE8-F1
#
_entry.id   AF-A0A919SBE8-F1
#
_cell.length_a   1.000
_cell.length_b   1.000
_cell.length_c   1.000
_cell.angle_alpha   90.00
_cell.angle_beta   90.00
_cell.angle_gamma   90.00
#
_symmetry.space_group_name_H-M   'P 1'
#
loop_
_entity.id
_entity.type
_entity.pdbx_description
1 polymer ?
#
loop_
_entity_poly.entity_id
_entity_poly.type
_entity_poly.pdbx_seq_one_letter_code
_entity_poly.pdbx_strand_id
1 'polypeptide(L)'
;MGVTLSGGIRPKPGHRVVAAGPVREPARPAPGTPVAVGPAATTDVTEVLARLRELVAAGGVVAAGADVDLGAGFRSARIAGGAGDRRDAVLAALAVPDIAGRVGPPPALLVALFGPDATRPLGAAAREAITAGRWPVLRYAVAAADLLGPEQLVRLLALRAPPGVDPFPSGLPSVVGSHLGRVLGPLSGARRLRLLTDLWEQVCAAGLDRLRRDRLRDSQRTPAGHDDLRARAQQFERDEILLRLRRRFGPEPTLVQAALWEPPPDVWSARAARVLSDALAATVLARLATTAVDQGYPEALHRHSDEIVAAIGTLTKREAVDAGRPVPGLVEHPSRPVSYLRDLRRIPAGGPLSPKQTRYVRDRLALARDYGMLALENALTYVVQDRYDEDKRAHPARRAWAAGELGPWREQVGYFSPARLAGWEQAPDGGLSAGTETVGHLFWYAELADALARLRGNPAAELTFSPSGPYADPQADPPDDPLAPRLDAVAPAAAGTAQLAELGGTVPPRPRTWADVVGGLLTGVAAAEAQPGRFAVPEPAEAADGTLLPGTDLRIEVARTGRQLARWAGYMGNCIAGPEYADGAAVGRQVLVALCAPGGRIVANVAVRLTGKGWRIGEMKARFNEDPDDDLVRRTREWIASLPVPEEEFAPARAEPLLPVPPRRAQRPAPAARLMAEVGERLGELAEAALRPSPLLAALIDAEPGPEALVALRRSSPATLIRGCRRLLTGVEIADLWEASAHRPLSEAVAALPAAVRDRLAPLGADVPIPRTLRRVARLPQVAPARNAELVAIRMRAAIGELLREDAPELARAMAGRPPRQLLRAGVLTVTSWGGLRTAGPVTAVTGRRRIRVPGYPQSSLKDESWQAAWPDAVGLGAVPEDFWDRIAGHGALVPSSWLGGGDWPALWGRATR
;
A
#
# COMPACT_ATOMS: atom_id res chain seq x y z
N MET A 1 -47.09 -5.24 21.44
CA MET A 1 -45.89 -4.40 21.23
C MET A 1 -45.72 -4.13 19.75
N GLY A 2 -45.68 -2.86 19.32
CA GLY A 2 -45.73 -2.48 17.90
C GLY A 2 -44.42 -2.74 17.15
N VAL A 3 -44.53 -3.21 15.92
CA VAL A 3 -43.42 -3.30 14.96
C VAL A 3 -43.09 -1.90 14.45
N THR A 4 -41.82 -1.52 14.48
CA THR A 4 -41.32 -0.24 13.93
C THR A 4 -40.65 -0.50 12.59
N LEU A 5 -40.99 0.31 11.60
CA LEU A 5 -40.43 0.26 10.25
C LEU A 5 -39.28 1.28 10.12
N SER A 6 -38.43 1.11 9.12
CA SER A 6 -37.37 2.07 8.77
C SER A 6 -37.94 3.50 8.64
N GLY A 7 -37.21 4.49 9.18
CA GLY A 7 -37.69 5.87 9.29
C GLY A 7 -38.59 6.13 10.51
N GLY A 8 -38.69 5.19 11.46
CA GLY A 8 -39.46 5.37 12.69
C GLY A 8 -40.98 5.22 12.52
N ILE A 9 -41.42 4.75 11.34
CA ILE A 9 -42.84 4.66 10.98
C ILE A 9 -43.49 3.46 11.70
N ARG A 10 -44.68 3.67 12.25
CA ARG A 10 -45.53 2.59 12.77
C ARG A 10 -46.65 2.27 11.76
N PRO A 11 -46.99 0.98 11.55
CA PRO A 11 -48.15 0.61 10.74
C PRO A 11 -49.42 1.31 11.24
N LYS A 12 -50.26 1.76 10.31
CA LYS A 12 -51.55 2.40 10.64
C LYS A 12 -52.49 1.38 11.33
N PRO A 13 -53.43 1.83 12.18
CA PRO A 13 -54.52 0.98 12.65
C PRO A 13 -55.23 0.29 11.45
N GLY A 14 -55.51 -1.01 11.58
CA GLY A 14 -56.12 -1.81 10.51
C GLY A 14 -55.16 -2.26 9.40
N HIS A 15 -53.84 -2.02 9.51
CA HIS A 15 -52.83 -2.57 8.60
C HIS A 15 -52.08 -3.76 9.22
N ARG A 16 -51.75 -4.75 8.40
CA ARG A 16 -50.90 -5.90 8.75
C ARG A 16 -49.52 -5.78 8.12
N VAL A 17 -48.53 -6.40 8.77
CA VAL A 17 -47.14 -6.50 8.29
C VAL A 17 -46.88 -7.95 7.94
N VAL A 18 -46.44 -8.22 6.71
CA VAL A 18 -46.18 -9.58 6.21
C VAL A 18 -44.74 -9.65 5.68
N ALA A 19 -43.94 -10.59 6.17
CA ALA A 19 -42.55 -10.75 5.74
C ALA A 19 -42.41 -11.71 4.55
N ALA A 20 -41.35 -11.54 3.74
CA ALA A 20 -41.11 -12.35 2.54
C ALA A 20 -40.51 -13.76 2.81
N GLY A 21 -40.22 -14.13 4.06
CA GLY A 21 -39.56 -15.39 4.45
C GLY A 21 -40.53 -16.55 4.78
N PRO A 22 -40.04 -17.81 4.89
CA PRO A 22 -40.87 -18.96 5.22
C PRO A 22 -41.51 -18.77 6.61
N VAL A 23 -42.83 -18.82 6.65
CA VAL A 23 -43.63 -18.63 7.87
C VAL A 23 -43.42 -19.84 8.79
N ARG A 24 -42.50 -19.70 9.75
CA ARG A 24 -42.58 -20.38 11.04
C ARG A 24 -42.78 -19.30 12.09
N GLU A 25 -43.99 -19.19 12.65
CA GLU A 25 -44.29 -18.27 13.75
C GLU A 25 -43.74 -18.77 15.10
N PRO A 26 -43.43 -17.88 16.08
CA PRO A 26 -42.98 -16.51 15.89
C PRO A 26 -41.70 -16.22 16.72
N ALA A 27 -40.63 -15.82 16.03
CA ALA A 27 -39.61 -14.94 16.60
C ALA A 27 -39.65 -13.63 15.79
N ARG A 28 -39.58 -12.48 16.48
CA ARG A 28 -39.63 -11.15 15.85
C ARG A 28 -38.77 -11.10 14.57
N PRO A 29 -39.29 -10.55 13.46
CA PRO A 29 -38.49 -10.40 12.25
C PRO A 29 -37.25 -9.55 12.56
N ALA A 30 -36.10 -9.99 12.05
CA ALA A 30 -34.82 -9.34 12.32
C ALA A 30 -34.80 -7.90 11.79
N PRO A 31 -34.02 -6.99 12.39
CA PRO A 31 -33.79 -5.65 11.84
C PRO A 31 -33.42 -5.67 10.36
N GLY A 32 -34.02 -4.78 9.56
CA GLY A 32 -33.79 -4.68 8.12
C GLY A 32 -34.59 -5.66 7.25
N THR A 33 -35.33 -6.61 7.83
CA THR A 33 -36.15 -7.59 7.09
C THR A 33 -37.13 -6.89 6.14
N PRO A 34 -37.21 -7.30 4.86
CA PRO A 34 -38.17 -6.76 3.91
C PRO A 34 -39.59 -7.25 4.23
N VAL A 35 -40.54 -6.33 4.27
CA VAL A 35 -41.94 -6.59 4.61
C VAL A 35 -42.89 -5.85 3.70
N ALA A 36 -44.10 -6.39 3.51
CA ALA A 36 -45.23 -5.71 2.89
C ALA A 36 -46.16 -5.20 3.99
N VAL A 37 -46.62 -3.96 3.85
CA VAL A 37 -47.50 -3.29 4.82
C VAL A 37 -48.76 -2.83 4.09
N GLY A 38 -49.92 -3.30 4.51
CA GLY A 38 -51.19 -3.03 3.82
C GLY A 38 -52.42 -3.43 4.63
N PRO A 39 -53.64 -3.32 4.08
CA PRO A 39 -54.89 -3.56 4.81
C PRO A 39 -54.99 -4.97 5.39
N ALA A 40 -55.46 -5.09 6.63
CA ALA A 40 -55.63 -6.38 7.30
C ALA A 40 -56.79 -7.23 6.73
N ALA A 41 -57.76 -6.59 6.07
CA ALA A 41 -58.93 -7.25 5.47
C ALA A 41 -58.62 -8.07 4.21
N THR A 42 -57.48 -7.81 3.55
CA THR A 42 -57.06 -8.56 2.37
C THR A 42 -56.52 -9.92 2.79
N THR A 43 -57.14 -11.02 2.37
CA THR A 43 -56.77 -12.39 2.75
C THR A 43 -55.64 -12.97 1.92
N ASP A 44 -55.66 -12.82 0.59
CA ASP A 44 -54.59 -13.27 -0.30
C ASP A 44 -53.47 -12.23 -0.45
N VAL A 45 -52.25 -12.61 -0.06
CA VAL A 45 -51.02 -11.78 -0.19
C VAL A 45 -49.96 -12.47 -1.04
N THR A 46 -50.30 -13.55 -1.74
CA THR A 46 -49.36 -14.35 -2.51
C THR A 46 -48.66 -13.51 -3.59
N GLU A 47 -49.45 -12.76 -4.35
CA GLU A 47 -48.96 -11.88 -5.42
C GLU A 47 -48.18 -10.67 -4.87
N VAL A 48 -48.59 -10.13 -3.72
CA VAL A 48 -47.88 -9.04 -3.01
C VAL A 48 -46.50 -9.49 -2.55
N LEU A 49 -46.41 -10.68 -1.95
CA LEU A 49 -45.14 -11.26 -1.50
C LEU A 49 -44.25 -11.69 -2.68
N ALA A 50 -44.83 -12.14 -3.80
CA ALA A 50 -44.09 -12.40 -5.03
C ALA A 50 -43.40 -11.12 -5.54
N ARG A 51 -44.16 -10.02 -5.65
CA ARG A 51 -43.63 -8.69 -6.04
C ARG A 51 -42.59 -8.15 -5.07
N LEU A 52 -42.78 -8.35 -3.76
CA LEU A 52 -41.76 -7.97 -2.77
C LEU A 52 -40.46 -8.79 -2.95
N ARG A 53 -40.56 -10.08 -3.28
CA ARG A 53 -39.39 -10.93 -3.56
C ARG A 53 -38.70 -10.50 -4.85
N GLU A 54 -39.43 -10.16 -5.90
CA GLU A 54 -38.88 -9.63 -7.15
C GLU A 54 -38.13 -8.31 -6.91
N LEU A 55 -38.71 -7.39 -6.14
CA LEU A 55 -38.05 -6.14 -5.72
C LEU A 55 -36.74 -6.41 -4.98
N VAL A 56 -36.75 -7.34 -4.02
CA VAL A 56 -35.55 -7.70 -3.25
C VAL A 56 -34.51 -8.41 -4.12
N ALA A 57 -34.94 -9.24 -5.06
CA ALA A 57 -34.03 -9.95 -5.97
C ALA A 57 -33.33 -8.98 -6.94
N ALA A 58 -34.06 -7.98 -7.46
CA ALA A 58 -33.53 -7.04 -8.44
C ALA A 58 -32.80 -5.84 -7.81
N GLY A 59 -33.37 -5.25 -6.75
CA GLY A 59 -32.85 -4.03 -6.10
C GLY A 59 -32.17 -4.26 -4.75
N GLY A 60 -32.06 -5.52 -4.31
CA GLY A 60 -31.55 -5.88 -3.00
C GLY A 60 -32.53 -5.57 -1.86
N VAL A 61 -32.16 -6.00 -0.64
CA VAL A 61 -33.00 -5.81 0.57
C VAL A 61 -33.28 -4.33 0.86
N VAL A 62 -32.36 -3.43 0.51
CA VAL A 62 -32.49 -1.98 0.75
C VAL A 62 -33.67 -1.38 -0.03
N ALA A 63 -33.89 -1.82 -1.28
CA ALA A 63 -34.98 -1.33 -2.13
C ALA A 63 -36.38 -1.58 -1.54
N ALA A 64 -36.54 -2.61 -0.71
CA ALA A 64 -37.80 -2.86 0.01
C ALA A 64 -38.21 -1.70 0.92
N GLY A 65 -37.28 -0.84 1.35
CA GLY A 65 -37.58 0.33 2.19
C GLY A 65 -38.16 1.53 1.43
N ALA A 66 -38.37 1.43 0.12
CA ALA A 66 -38.67 2.57 -0.75
C ALA A 66 -40.16 2.96 -0.85
N ASP A 67 -41.05 2.31 -0.10
CA ASP A 67 -42.50 2.56 -0.15
C ASP A 67 -43.12 2.24 -1.53
N VAL A 68 -42.58 1.19 -2.18
CA VAL A 68 -43.00 0.73 -3.52
C VAL A 68 -44.44 0.21 -3.47
N ASP A 69 -45.24 0.55 -4.47
CA ASP A 69 -46.56 -0.03 -4.66
C ASP A 69 -46.49 -1.52 -5.05
N LEU A 70 -46.88 -2.41 -4.14
CA LEU A 70 -46.94 -3.85 -4.36
C LEU A 70 -48.32 -4.32 -4.88
N GLY A 71 -49.30 -3.41 -4.98
CA GLY A 71 -50.68 -3.70 -5.33
C GLY A 71 -51.58 -4.00 -4.12
N ALA A 72 -52.90 -4.00 -4.33
CA ALA A 72 -53.92 -4.27 -3.31
C ALA A 72 -53.81 -3.41 -2.03
N GLY A 73 -53.26 -2.19 -2.16
CA GLY A 73 -53.01 -1.27 -1.04
C GLY A 73 -51.78 -1.62 -0.18
N PHE A 74 -50.97 -2.60 -0.59
CA PHE A 74 -49.71 -2.94 0.08
C PHE A 74 -48.55 -2.10 -0.43
N ARG A 75 -47.71 -1.66 0.51
CA ARG A 75 -46.46 -0.95 0.25
C ARG A 75 -45.27 -1.75 0.75
N SER A 76 -44.14 -1.64 0.07
CA SER A 76 -42.89 -2.23 0.56
C SER A 76 -42.36 -1.42 1.75
N ALA A 77 -41.87 -2.11 2.78
CA ALA A 77 -41.14 -1.49 3.87
C ALA A 77 -40.03 -2.43 4.38
N ARG A 78 -39.27 -1.95 5.37
CA ARG A 78 -38.28 -2.74 6.09
C ARG A 78 -38.49 -2.58 7.59
N ILE A 79 -38.20 -3.64 8.35
CA ILE A 79 -38.12 -3.56 9.81
C ILE A 79 -36.98 -2.61 10.19
N ALA A 80 -37.22 -1.74 11.17
CA ALA A 80 -36.23 -0.76 11.64
C ALA A 80 -34.93 -1.44 12.13
N GLY A 81 -33.80 -0.73 12.00
CA GLY A 81 -32.48 -1.17 12.47
C GLY A 81 -31.61 -1.90 11.43
N GLY A 82 -32.05 -2.00 10.17
CA GLY A 82 -31.20 -2.41 9.06
C GLY A 82 -30.37 -1.24 8.48
N ALA A 83 -29.30 -1.55 7.76
CA ALA A 83 -28.45 -0.55 7.11
C ALA A 83 -29.19 0.23 5.99
N GLY A 84 -28.78 1.49 5.80
CA GLY A 84 -29.32 2.41 4.80
C GLY A 84 -30.59 3.14 5.22
N ASP A 85 -30.76 4.36 4.75
CA ASP A 85 -31.93 5.20 5.02
C ASP A 85 -32.97 5.15 3.87
N ARG A 86 -33.96 6.05 3.94
CA ARG A 86 -35.01 6.13 2.90
C ARG A 86 -34.46 6.56 1.53
N ARG A 87 -33.43 7.40 1.48
CA ARG A 87 -32.80 7.87 0.23
C ARG A 87 -32.17 6.70 -0.50
N ASP A 88 -31.43 5.88 0.23
CA ASP A 88 -30.77 4.69 -0.34
C ASP A 88 -31.79 3.69 -0.88
N ALA A 89 -32.88 3.48 -0.13
CA ALA A 89 -33.97 2.61 -0.56
C ALA A 89 -34.61 3.09 -1.86
N VAL A 90 -34.94 4.39 -1.94
CA VAL A 90 -35.52 5.00 -3.14
C VAL A 90 -34.58 4.89 -4.34
N LEU A 91 -33.28 5.17 -4.17
CA LEU A 91 -32.31 5.02 -5.25
C LEU A 91 -32.19 3.57 -5.73
N ALA A 92 -32.16 2.61 -4.80
CA ALA A 92 -32.10 1.18 -5.15
C ALA A 92 -33.35 0.72 -5.89
N ALA A 93 -34.54 1.19 -5.51
CA ALA A 93 -35.80 0.85 -6.18
C ALA A 93 -35.92 1.52 -7.57
N LEU A 94 -35.49 2.79 -7.71
CA LEU A 94 -35.49 3.50 -8.98
C LEU A 94 -34.55 2.87 -10.02
N ALA A 95 -33.46 2.23 -9.56
CA ALA A 95 -32.53 1.53 -10.44
C ALA A 95 -33.10 0.23 -11.03
N VAL A 96 -34.25 -0.24 -10.56
CA VAL A 96 -34.96 -1.41 -11.10
C VAL A 96 -36.01 -0.93 -12.13
N PRO A 97 -35.81 -1.16 -13.43
CA PRO A 97 -36.65 -0.57 -14.49
C PRO A 97 -38.15 -0.86 -14.34
N ASP A 98 -38.50 -2.11 -14.04
CA ASP A 98 -39.91 -2.55 -13.94
C ASP A 98 -40.65 -2.00 -12.70
N ILE A 99 -39.90 -1.41 -11.76
CA ILE A 99 -40.40 -0.94 -10.47
C ILE A 99 -40.33 0.58 -10.35
N ALA A 100 -39.49 1.26 -11.11
CA ALA A 100 -39.26 2.70 -11.01
C ALA A 100 -40.56 3.54 -11.05
N GLY A 101 -41.54 3.15 -11.87
CA GLY A 101 -42.84 3.82 -11.97
C GLY A 101 -43.77 3.65 -10.75
N ARG A 102 -43.41 2.78 -9.81
CA ARG A 102 -44.20 2.45 -8.60
C ARG A 102 -43.64 3.09 -7.32
N VAL A 103 -42.55 3.84 -7.42
CA VAL A 103 -41.88 4.54 -6.31
C VAL A 103 -42.49 5.92 -6.08
N GLY A 104 -43.75 5.95 -5.60
CA GLY A 104 -44.46 7.16 -5.20
C GLY A 104 -44.62 8.25 -6.30
N PRO A 105 -45.31 9.36 -6.00
CA PRO A 105 -45.43 10.48 -6.94
C PRO A 105 -44.13 11.31 -6.99
N PRO A 106 -43.82 11.99 -8.12
CA PRO A 106 -42.55 12.70 -8.31
C PRO A 106 -42.18 13.72 -7.21
N PRO A 107 -43.10 14.50 -6.63
CA PRO A 107 -42.74 15.40 -5.52
C PRO A 107 -42.28 14.65 -4.26
N ALA A 108 -42.93 13.52 -3.93
CA ALA A 108 -42.55 12.71 -2.78
C ALA A 108 -41.20 12.03 -2.99
N LEU A 109 -40.88 11.67 -4.23
CA LEU A 109 -39.57 11.13 -4.62
C LEU A 109 -38.45 12.16 -4.36
N LEU A 110 -38.64 13.41 -4.78
CA LEU A 110 -37.65 14.47 -4.60
C LEU A 110 -37.42 14.78 -3.13
N VAL A 111 -38.50 14.86 -2.34
CA VAL A 111 -38.39 15.04 -0.89
C VAL A 111 -37.68 13.85 -0.25
N ALA A 112 -37.96 12.63 -0.71
CA ALA A 112 -37.30 11.44 -0.19
C ALA A 112 -35.81 11.39 -0.52
N LEU A 113 -35.35 11.98 -1.63
CA LEU A 113 -33.96 12.00 -2.07
C LEU A 113 -33.15 13.19 -1.51
N PHE A 114 -33.73 14.38 -1.46
CA PHE A 114 -33.02 15.64 -1.17
C PHE A 114 -33.60 16.42 0.02
N GLY A 115 -34.65 15.92 0.67
CA GLY A 115 -35.31 16.59 1.79
C GLY A 115 -36.39 17.59 1.37
N PRO A 116 -37.07 18.22 2.35
CA PRO A 116 -38.24 19.08 2.12
C PRO A 116 -37.92 20.36 1.33
N ASP A 117 -36.66 20.80 1.33
CA ASP A 117 -36.20 22.01 0.64
C ASP A 117 -35.94 21.79 -0.87
N ALA A 118 -36.31 20.62 -1.41
CA ALA A 118 -36.12 20.30 -2.82
C ALA A 118 -36.92 21.24 -3.74
N THR A 119 -36.22 21.90 -4.66
CA THR A 119 -36.81 22.88 -5.60
C THR A 119 -37.15 22.25 -6.96
N ARG A 120 -37.98 22.95 -7.76
CA ARG A 120 -38.33 22.50 -9.12
C ARG A 120 -37.09 22.30 -10.03
N PRO A 121 -36.08 23.20 -10.06
CA PRO A 121 -34.86 23.00 -10.84
C PRO A 121 -34.07 21.74 -10.43
N LEU A 122 -33.94 21.49 -9.12
CA LEU A 122 -33.30 20.27 -8.62
C LEU A 122 -34.06 19.02 -9.07
N GLY A 123 -35.39 19.09 -9.04
CA GLY A 123 -36.24 18.01 -9.54
C GLY A 123 -36.08 17.71 -11.02
N ALA A 124 -35.96 18.74 -11.85
CA ALA A 124 -35.71 18.58 -13.29
C ALA A 124 -34.34 17.93 -13.55
N ALA A 125 -33.29 18.41 -12.88
CA ALA A 125 -31.93 17.87 -13.03
C ALA A 125 -31.83 16.41 -12.57
N ALA A 126 -32.47 16.05 -11.45
CA ALA A 126 -32.50 14.68 -10.96
C ALA A 126 -33.23 13.73 -11.92
N ARG A 127 -34.37 14.16 -12.49
CA ARG A 127 -35.10 13.38 -13.50
C ARG A 127 -34.31 13.19 -14.79
N GLU A 128 -33.60 14.22 -15.24
CA GLU A 128 -32.69 14.11 -16.38
C GLU A 128 -31.59 13.08 -16.09
N ALA A 129 -30.98 13.12 -14.90
CA ALA A 129 -29.96 12.15 -14.50
C ALA A 129 -30.50 10.71 -14.48
N ILE A 130 -31.70 10.48 -13.95
CA ILE A 130 -32.37 9.17 -13.95
C ILE A 130 -32.62 8.69 -15.38
N THR A 131 -33.22 9.55 -16.21
CA THR A 131 -33.58 9.20 -17.60
C THR A 131 -32.34 8.91 -18.45
N ALA A 132 -31.25 9.64 -18.22
CA ALA A 132 -29.96 9.43 -18.88
C ALA A 132 -29.11 8.31 -18.24
N GLY A 133 -29.63 7.58 -17.25
CA GLY A 133 -28.92 6.49 -16.57
C GLY A 133 -27.67 6.92 -15.79
N ARG A 134 -27.58 8.19 -15.39
CA ARG A 134 -26.42 8.78 -14.70
C ARG A 134 -26.46 8.50 -13.20
N TRP A 135 -26.52 7.21 -12.85
CA TRP A 135 -26.61 6.75 -11.47
C TRP A 135 -25.46 7.22 -10.56
N PRO A 136 -24.18 7.24 -11.00
CA PRO A 136 -23.08 7.61 -10.10
C PRO A 136 -23.18 9.06 -9.59
N VAL A 137 -23.49 10.02 -10.47
CA VAL A 137 -23.62 11.43 -10.07
C VAL A 137 -24.90 11.66 -9.27
N LEU A 138 -25.97 10.91 -9.54
CA LEU A 138 -27.20 10.98 -8.75
C LEU A 138 -26.96 10.49 -7.31
N ARG A 139 -26.29 9.34 -7.13
CA ARG A 139 -25.90 8.82 -5.82
C ARG A 139 -25.01 9.83 -5.07
N TYR A 140 -24.07 10.44 -5.78
CA TYR A 140 -23.19 11.44 -5.19
C TYR A 140 -23.93 12.71 -4.76
N ALA A 141 -24.86 13.20 -5.58
CA ALA A 141 -25.70 14.35 -5.22
C ALA A 141 -26.59 14.06 -4.01
N VAL A 142 -27.16 12.85 -3.93
CA VAL A 142 -27.95 12.43 -2.77
C VAL A 142 -27.08 12.32 -1.51
N ALA A 143 -25.85 11.83 -1.62
CA ALA A 143 -24.90 11.81 -0.50
C ALA A 143 -24.54 13.24 -0.03
N ALA A 144 -24.50 14.21 -0.93
CA ALA A 144 -24.21 15.61 -0.63
C ALA A 144 -25.44 16.43 -0.19
N ALA A 145 -26.64 15.85 -0.15
CA ALA A 145 -27.90 16.57 0.05
C ALA A 145 -27.95 17.31 1.40
N ASP A 146 -27.38 16.74 2.46
CA ASP A 146 -27.36 17.36 3.79
C ASP A 146 -26.27 18.45 3.92
N LEU A 147 -25.39 18.61 2.90
CA LEU A 147 -24.23 19.51 2.93
C LEU A 147 -24.39 20.72 2.03
N LEU A 148 -25.24 20.63 1.01
CA LEU A 148 -25.36 21.58 -0.08
C LEU A 148 -26.81 22.05 -0.24
N GLY A 149 -26.99 23.32 -0.60
CA GLY A 149 -28.30 23.85 -1.00
C GLY A 149 -28.75 23.35 -2.38
N PRO A 150 -30.04 23.53 -2.73
CA PRO A 150 -30.63 22.98 -3.96
C PRO A 150 -29.95 23.48 -5.24
N GLU A 151 -29.56 24.76 -5.32
CA GLU A 151 -28.84 25.32 -6.47
C GLU A 151 -27.44 24.71 -6.63
N GLN A 152 -26.80 24.37 -5.51
CA GLN A 152 -25.49 23.74 -5.51
C GLN A 152 -25.58 22.28 -5.94
N LEU A 153 -26.65 21.58 -5.52
CA LEU A 153 -26.93 20.21 -5.95
C LEU A 153 -27.24 20.12 -7.45
N VAL A 154 -27.93 21.11 -8.03
CA VAL A 154 -28.10 21.21 -9.49
C VAL A 154 -26.75 21.28 -10.20
N ARG A 155 -25.82 22.10 -9.69
CA ARG A 155 -24.46 22.18 -10.25
C ARG A 155 -23.69 20.87 -10.11
N LEU A 156 -23.86 20.17 -8.98
CA LEU A 156 -23.22 18.87 -8.76
C LEU A 156 -23.79 17.78 -9.70
N LEU A 157 -25.10 17.78 -9.94
CA LEU A 157 -25.77 16.89 -10.89
C LEU A 157 -25.38 17.15 -12.36
N ALA A 158 -24.79 18.30 -12.67
CA ALA A 158 -24.29 18.61 -14.01
C ALA A 158 -22.97 17.87 -14.33
N LEU A 159 -22.26 17.36 -13.31
CA LEU A 159 -21.01 16.62 -13.49
C LEU A 159 -21.21 15.36 -14.34
N ARG A 160 -20.15 14.99 -15.07
CA ARG A 160 -20.12 13.83 -15.96
C ARG A 160 -18.94 12.95 -15.57
N ALA A 161 -19.18 11.65 -15.52
CA ALA A 161 -18.12 10.65 -15.42
C ALA A 161 -17.60 10.36 -16.84
N PRO A 162 -16.28 10.16 -17.02
CA PRO A 162 -15.72 9.66 -18.27
C PRO A 162 -16.30 8.28 -18.65
N PRO A 163 -16.36 7.93 -19.94
CA PRO A 163 -16.80 6.60 -20.37
C PRO A 163 -15.99 5.48 -19.70
N GLY A 164 -16.67 4.43 -19.23
CA GLY A 164 -16.04 3.29 -18.56
C GLY A 164 -15.64 3.52 -17.10
N VAL A 165 -15.77 4.74 -16.57
CA VAL A 165 -15.47 5.07 -15.17
C VAL A 165 -16.77 5.18 -14.38
N ASP A 166 -16.89 4.36 -13.33
CA ASP A 166 -17.92 4.53 -12.30
C ASP A 166 -17.26 5.10 -11.03
N PRO A 167 -17.39 6.41 -10.73
CA PRO A 167 -16.81 7.01 -9.53
C PRO A 167 -17.59 6.68 -8.25
N PHE A 168 -18.79 6.10 -8.35
CA PHE A 168 -19.63 5.70 -7.22
C PHE A 168 -20.23 4.29 -7.46
N PRO A 169 -19.38 3.26 -7.55
CA PRO A 169 -19.81 1.90 -7.86
C PRO A 169 -20.45 1.19 -6.67
N SER A 170 -20.12 1.63 -5.45
CA SER A 170 -20.56 1.02 -4.20
C SER A 170 -20.64 2.03 -3.06
N GLY A 171 -21.22 1.61 -1.94
CA GLY A 171 -21.48 2.47 -0.79
C GLY A 171 -22.92 3.00 -0.78
N LEU A 172 -23.49 3.18 0.41
CA LEU A 172 -24.80 3.79 0.57
C LEU A 172 -24.63 5.32 0.60
N PRO A 173 -25.32 6.09 -0.26
CA PRO A 173 -25.29 7.55 -0.24
C PRO A 173 -25.46 8.17 1.14
N SER A 174 -26.35 7.64 1.98
CA SER A 174 -26.54 8.13 3.35
C SER A 174 -25.27 8.01 4.23
N VAL A 175 -24.55 6.88 4.11
CA VAL A 175 -23.31 6.62 4.85
C VAL A 175 -22.18 7.51 4.34
N VAL A 176 -22.04 7.60 3.01
CA VAL A 176 -21.06 8.49 2.38
C VAL A 176 -21.33 9.95 2.75
N GLY A 177 -22.59 10.36 2.76
CA GLY A 177 -23.01 11.69 3.21
C GLY A 177 -22.63 11.98 4.67
N SER A 178 -22.79 10.99 5.56
CA SER A 178 -22.34 11.11 6.95
C SER A 178 -20.82 11.31 7.04
N HIS A 179 -20.03 10.54 6.29
CA HIS A 179 -18.57 10.70 6.25
C HIS A 179 -18.15 12.07 5.71
N LEU A 180 -18.74 12.49 4.59
CA LEU A 180 -18.51 13.82 4.01
C LEU A 180 -18.90 14.93 4.99
N GLY A 181 -20.00 14.76 5.73
CA GLY A 181 -20.46 15.73 6.72
C GLY A 181 -19.53 15.90 7.91
N ARG A 182 -18.89 14.82 8.38
CA ARG A 182 -17.87 14.89 9.45
C ARG A 182 -16.69 15.77 9.05
N VAL A 183 -16.28 15.70 7.78
CA VAL A 183 -15.11 16.43 7.27
C VAL A 183 -15.48 17.85 6.82
N LEU A 184 -16.55 18.00 6.04
CA LEU A 184 -16.90 19.25 5.36
C LEU A 184 -17.87 20.14 6.15
N GLY A 185 -18.49 19.61 7.21
CA GLY A 185 -19.43 20.33 8.07
C GLY A 185 -18.94 21.71 8.55
N PRO A 186 -17.68 21.86 9.01
CA PRO A 186 -17.16 23.15 9.45
C PRO A 186 -16.97 24.22 8.35
N LEU A 187 -17.04 23.83 7.07
CA LEU A 187 -16.74 24.72 5.94
C LEU A 187 -18.00 25.42 5.41
N SER A 188 -17.82 26.55 4.71
CA SER A 188 -18.93 27.25 4.06
C SER A 188 -19.47 26.48 2.85
N GLY A 189 -20.76 26.63 2.55
CA GLY A 189 -21.41 25.91 1.43
C GLY A 189 -20.68 26.06 0.09
N ALA A 190 -20.19 27.26 -0.24
CA ALA A 190 -19.43 27.50 -1.47
C ALA A 190 -18.12 26.68 -1.54
N ARG A 191 -17.46 26.47 -0.39
CA ARG A 191 -16.25 25.67 -0.30
C ARG A 191 -16.56 24.17 -0.33
N ARG A 192 -17.64 23.74 0.32
CA ARG A 192 -18.13 22.35 0.24
C ARG A 192 -18.37 21.92 -1.21
N LEU A 193 -19.09 22.74 -1.99
CA LEU A 193 -19.34 22.44 -3.41
C LEU A 193 -18.03 22.30 -4.20
N ARG A 194 -17.08 23.23 -4.02
CA ARG A 194 -15.78 23.18 -4.70
C ARG A 194 -15.02 21.90 -4.39
N LEU A 195 -14.93 21.53 -3.11
CA LEU A 195 -14.21 20.33 -2.67
C LEU A 195 -14.88 19.04 -3.15
N LEU A 196 -16.22 19.01 -3.21
CA LEU A 196 -16.96 17.87 -3.75
C LEU A 196 -16.79 17.73 -5.26
N THR A 197 -16.73 18.84 -6.00
CA THR A 197 -16.39 18.83 -7.44
C THR A 197 -14.95 18.33 -7.65
N ASP A 198 -13.99 18.85 -6.88
CA ASP A 198 -12.59 18.44 -6.97
C ASP A 198 -12.39 16.95 -6.62
N LEU A 199 -13.08 16.45 -5.58
CA LEU A 199 -13.09 15.01 -5.25
C LEU A 199 -13.62 14.16 -6.42
N TRP A 200 -14.70 14.59 -7.09
CA TRP A 200 -15.24 13.89 -8.25
C TRP A 200 -14.22 13.83 -9.39
N GLU A 201 -13.57 14.95 -9.69
CA GLU A 201 -12.55 15.05 -10.73
C GLU A 201 -11.35 14.14 -10.42
N GLN A 202 -10.86 14.14 -9.18
CA GLN A 202 -9.76 13.27 -8.75
C GLN A 202 -10.10 11.78 -8.84
N VAL A 203 -11.29 11.37 -8.39
CA VAL A 203 -11.74 9.97 -8.50
C VAL A 203 -11.90 9.57 -9.97
N CYS A 204 -12.43 10.45 -10.82
CA CYS A 204 -12.53 10.19 -12.25
C CYS A 204 -11.16 10.03 -12.91
N ALA A 205 -10.20 10.89 -12.56
CA ALA A 205 -8.82 10.79 -13.05
C ALA A 205 -8.17 9.46 -12.62
N ALA A 206 -8.29 9.08 -11.34
CA ALA A 206 -7.80 7.80 -10.84
C ALA A 206 -8.46 6.58 -11.52
N GLY A 207 -9.75 6.70 -11.87
CA GLY A 207 -10.48 5.71 -12.65
C GLY A 207 -9.95 5.58 -14.08
N LEU A 208 -9.69 6.69 -14.76
CA LEU A 208 -9.06 6.70 -16.09
C LEU A 208 -7.66 6.10 -16.07
N ASP A 209 -6.85 6.41 -15.05
CA ASP A 209 -5.52 5.84 -14.87
C ASP A 209 -5.56 4.32 -14.64
N ARG A 210 -6.59 3.82 -13.94
CA ARG A 210 -6.82 2.38 -13.81
C ARG A 210 -7.18 1.74 -15.14
N LEU A 211 -8.15 2.27 -15.87
CA LEU A 211 -8.53 1.76 -17.20
C LEU A 211 -7.34 1.79 -18.17
N ARG A 212 -6.50 2.82 -18.09
CA ARG A 212 -5.26 2.90 -18.87
C ARG A 212 -4.28 1.81 -18.46
N ARG A 213 -4.06 1.58 -17.16
CA ARG A 213 -3.23 0.48 -16.63
C ARG A 213 -3.73 -0.89 -17.10
N ASP A 214 -5.04 -1.11 -17.06
CA ASP A 214 -5.64 -2.37 -17.51
C ASP A 214 -5.43 -2.56 -19.01
N ARG A 215 -5.69 -1.55 -19.86
CA ARG A 215 -5.40 -1.61 -21.30
C ARG A 215 -3.92 -1.87 -21.60
N LEU A 216 -3.01 -1.24 -20.86
CA LEU A 216 -1.57 -1.46 -21.00
C LEU A 216 -1.20 -2.89 -20.61
N ARG A 217 -1.75 -3.42 -19.52
CA ARG A 217 -1.54 -4.81 -19.09
C ARG A 217 -2.08 -5.81 -20.12
N ASP A 218 -3.28 -5.58 -20.65
CA ASP A 218 -3.91 -6.44 -21.66
C ASP A 218 -3.17 -6.43 -23.01
N SER A 219 -2.41 -5.37 -23.30
CA SER A 219 -1.58 -5.29 -24.51
C SER A 219 -0.31 -6.15 -24.47
N GLN A 220 0.06 -6.65 -23.28
CA GLN A 220 1.29 -7.40 -23.03
C GLN A 220 1.02 -8.91 -23.02
N ARG A 221 2.03 -9.73 -23.37
CA ARG A 221 1.92 -11.19 -23.21
C ARG A 221 1.98 -11.61 -21.74
N THR A 222 1.47 -12.80 -21.48
CA THR A 222 1.60 -13.47 -20.17
C THR A 222 3.08 -13.62 -19.75
N PRO A 223 3.41 -13.51 -18.46
CA PRO A 223 4.79 -13.44 -17.96
C PRO A 223 5.74 -14.59 -18.34
N ALA A 224 5.22 -15.76 -18.76
CA ALA A 224 6.02 -16.90 -19.19
C ALA A 224 6.96 -16.59 -20.38
N GLY A 225 6.67 -15.56 -21.18
CA GLY A 225 7.51 -15.17 -22.32
C GLY A 225 8.90 -14.61 -21.95
N HIS A 226 9.07 -14.13 -20.71
CA HIS A 226 10.35 -13.54 -20.27
C HIS A 226 11.46 -14.58 -20.10
N ASP A 227 11.16 -15.71 -19.46
CA ASP A 227 12.14 -16.78 -19.24
C ASP A 227 12.58 -17.43 -20.56
N ASP A 228 11.63 -17.60 -21.49
CA ASP A 228 11.90 -18.09 -22.84
C ASP A 228 12.82 -17.16 -23.62
N LEU A 229 12.59 -15.84 -23.56
CA LEU A 229 13.46 -14.84 -24.18
C LEU A 229 14.84 -14.80 -23.51
N ARG A 230 14.91 -14.98 -22.19
CA ARG A 230 16.18 -15.07 -21.46
C ARG A 230 16.99 -16.29 -21.94
N ALA A 231 16.37 -17.46 -22.05
CA ALA A 231 17.02 -18.66 -22.59
C ALA A 231 17.51 -18.45 -24.02
N ARG A 232 16.70 -17.79 -24.87
CA ARG A 232 17.06 -17.45 -26.24
C ARG A 232 18.27 -16.50 -26.32
N ALA A 233 18.35 -15.51 -25.44
CA ALA A 233 19.47 -14.57 -25.36
C ALA A 233 20.75 -15.24 -24.83
N GLN A 234 20.65 -16.06 -23.79
CA GLN A 234 21.79 -16.84 -23.28
C GLN A 234 22.37 -17.77 -24.35
N GLN A 235 21.51 -18.44 -25.14
CA GLN A 235 21.99 -19.28 -26.24
C GLN A 235 22.71 -18.45 -27.31
N PHE A 236 22.22 -17.25 -27.63
CA PHE A 236 22.91 -16.34 -28.55
C PHE A 236 24.30 -15.95 -28.04
N GLU A 237 24.45 -15.64 -26.75
CA GLU A 237 25.76 -15.36 -26.16
C GLU A 237 26.70 -16.57 -26.21
N ARG A 238 26.19 -17.78 -25.94
CA ARG A 238 26.95 -19.02 -26.08
C ARG A 238 27.42 -19.26 -27.51
N ASP A 239 26.56 -19.05 -28.50
CA ASP A 239 26.88 -19.23 -29.92
C ASP A 239 27.99 -18.24 -30.36
N GLU A 240 27.95 -17.00 -29.87
CA GLU A 240 28.99 -15.99 -30.09
C GLU A 240 30.35 -16.41 -29.49
N ILE A 241 30.35 -16.93 -28.27
CA ILE A 241 31.56 -17.44 -27.62
C ILE A 241 32.11 -18.65 -28.40
N LEU A 242 31.26 -19.61 -28.76
CA LEU A 242 31.64 -20.78 -29.53
C LEU A 242 32.20 -20.40 -30.91
N LEU A 243 31.63 -19.41 -31.58
CA LEU A 243 32.14 -18.91 -32.86
C LEU A 243 33.56 -18.34 -32.70
N ARG A 244 33.84 -17.62 -31.61
CA ARG A 244 35.16 -17.06 -31.32
C ARG A 244 36.17 -18.14 -30.95
N LEU A 245 35.78 -19.11 -30.12
CA LEU A 245 36.59 -20.30 -29.81
C LEU A 245 36.95 -21.05 -31.10
N ARG A 246 35.98 -21.26 -32.00
CA ARG A 246 36.20 -21.94 -33.27
C ARG A 246 37.16 -21.19 -34.19
N ARG A 247 37.06 -19.87 -34.24
CA ARG A 247 38.01 -19.03 -35.01
C ARG A 247 39.42 -19.09 -34.43
N ARG A 248 39.57 -19.25 -33.12
CA ARG A 248 40.87 -19.27 -32.44
C ARG A 248 41.55 -20.64 -32.50
N PHE A 249 40.80 -21.72 -32.30
CA PHE A 249 41.35 -23.06 -32.09
C PHE A 249 40.98 -24.07 -33.20
N GLY A 250 40.17 -23.67 -34.18
CA GLY A 250 39.65 -24.56 -35.23
C GLY A 250 38.21 -25.03 -34.98
N PRO A 251 37.61 -25.80 -35.91
CA PRO A 251 36.18 -26.11 -35.90
C PRO A 251 35.69 -26.86 -34.64
N GLU A 252 36.57 -27.61 -33.98
CA GLU A 252 36.30 -28.43 -32.80
C GLU A 252 37.28 -28.10 -31.66
N PRO A 253 37.05 -27.03 -30.87
CA PRO A 253 37.88 -26.72 -29.71
C PRO A 253 37.73 -27.80 -28.63
N THR A 254 38.85 -28.27 -28.08
CA THR A 254 38.86 -29.20 -26.93
C THR A 254 38.39 -28.52 -25.64
N LEU A 255 37.93 -29.31 -24.66
CA LEU A 255 37.52 -28.78 -23.34
C LEU A 255 38.67 -28.03 -22.64
N VAL A 256 39.90 -28.51 -22.76
CA VAL A 256 41.09 -27.85 -22.19
C VAL A 256 41.36 -26.51 -22.87
N GLN A 257 41.23 -26.43 -24.19
CA GLN A 257 41.36 -25.15 -24.92
C GLN A 257 40.26 -24.16 -24.53
N ALA A 258 39.02 -24.63 -24.34
CA ALA A 258 37.93 -23.78 -23.88
C ALA A 258 38.13 -23.30 -22.43
N ALA A 259 38.61 -24.16 -21.54
CA ALA A 259 38.85 -23.83 -20.14
C ALA A 259 40.02 -22.84 -19.95
N LEU A 260 41.04 -22.91 -20.81
CA LEU A 260 42.18 -22.00 -20.80
C LEU A 260 41.96 -20.76 -21.69
N TRP A 261 40.82 -20.65 -22.34
CA TRP A 261 40.54 -19.51 -23.21
C TRP A 261 40.14 -18.29 -22.38
N GLU A 262 40.97 -17.27 -22.48
CA GLU A 262 40.67 -15.96 -21.91
C GLU A 262 40.08 -15.05 -23.00
N PRO A 263 38.90 -14.45 -22.79
CA PRO A 263 38.28 -13.56 -23.76
C PRO A 263 39.18 -12.35 -24.08
N PRO A 264 39.52 -12.10 -25.36
CA PRO A 264 40.27 -10.90 -25.73
C PRO A 264 39.42 -9.61 -25.55
N PRO A 265 40.05 -8.42 -25.46
CA PRO A 265 39.35 -7.15 -25.18
C PRO A 265 38.18 -6.82 -26.10
N ASP A 266 38.23 -7.24 -27.38
CA ASP A 266 37.16 -7.01 -28.35
C ASP A 266 35.88 -7.81 -28.04
N VAL A 267 35.98 -8.92 -27.28
CA VAL A 267 34.80 -9.63 -26.73
C VAL A 267 34.04 -8.71 -25.78
N TRP A 268 34.77 -8.08 -24.87
CA TRP A 268 34.22 -7.19 -23.84
C TRP A 268 33.63 -5.92 -24.47
N SER A 269 34.35 -5.30 -25.41
CA SER A 269 33.82 -4.14 -26.16
C SER A 269 32.55 -4.48 -26.94
N ALA A 270 32.52 -5.64 -27.62
CA ALA A 270 31.32 -6.09 -28.32
C ALA A 270 30.15 -6.36 -27.37
N ARG A 271 30.40 -6.95 -26.20
CA ARG A 271 29.37 -7.18 -25.17
C ARG A 271 28.82 -5.84 -24.64
N ALA A 272 29.70 -4.89 -24.32
CA ALA A 272 29.31 -3.55 -23.87
C ALA A 272 28.43 -2.82 -24.89
N ALA A 273 28.83 -2.85 -26.17
CA ALA A 273 28.07 -2.24 -27.26
C ALA A 273 26.69 -2.89 -27.43
N ARG A 274 26.58 -4.22 -27.26
CA ARG A 274 25.29 -4.92 -27.29
C ARG A 274 24.38 -4.51 -26.14
N VAL A 275 24.89 -4.43 -24.92
CA VAL A 275 24.10 -4.00 -23.74
C VAL A 275 23.46 -2.64 -23.99
N LEU A 276 24.26 -1.67 -24.45
CA LEU A 276 23.74 -0.34 -24.78
C LEU A 276 22.72 -0.39 -25.94
N SER A 277 23.06 -1.05 -27.05
CA SER A 277 22.18 -1.18 -28.22
C SER A 277 20.83 -1.83 -27.88
N ASP A 278 20.84 -2.89 -27.06
CA ASP A 278 19.63 -3.58 -26.64
C ASP A 278 18.80 -2.75 -25.67
N ALA A 279 19.43 -2.00 -24.75
CA ALA A 279 18.74 -1.06 -23.88
C ALA A 279 18.05 0.08 -24.66
N LEU A 280 18.75 0.67 -25.65
CA LEU A 280 18.19 1.70 -26.51
C LEU A 280 17.01 1.16 -27.34
N ALA A 281 17.19 0.00 -27.98
CA ALA A 281 16.13 -0.62 -28.77
C ALA A 281 14.91 -1.03 -27.93
N ALA A 282 15.14 -1.56 -26.72
CA ALA A 282 14.05 -1.92 -25.81
C ALA A 282 13.31 -0.69 -25.29
N THR A 283 14.01 0.43 -25.06
CA THR A 283 13.41 1.72 -24.70
C THR A 283 12.44 2.18 -25.79
N VAL A 284 12.87 2.14 -27.06
CA VAL A 284 12.03 2.51 -28.20
C VAL A 284 10.82 1.58 -28.32
N LEU A 285 11.00 0.27 -28.18
CA LEU A 285 9.88 -0.68 -28.19
C LEU A 285 8.85 -0.40 -27.08
N ALA A 286 9.31 -0.11 -25.86
CA ALA A 286 8.43 0.19 -24.73
C ALA A 286 7.65 1.52 -24.91
N ARG A 287 8.32 2.57 -25.43
CA ARG A 287 7.67 3.83 -25.78
C ARG A 287 6.63 3.64 -26.88
N LEU A 288 6.98 2.90 -27.94
CA LEU A 288 6.08 2.61 -29.04
C LEU A 288 4.86 1.80 -28.58
N ALA A 289 5.05 0.78 -27.74
CA ALA A 289 3.96 -0.01 -27.18
C ALA A 289 3.01 0.85 -26.31
N THR A 290 3.56 1.74 -25.49
CA THR A 290 2.78 2.69 -24.68
C THR A 290 1.94 3.62 -25.56
N THR A 291 2.57 4.27 -26.55
CA THR A 291 1.86 5.16 -27.49
C THR A 291 0.81 4.39 -28.31
N ALA A 292 1.08 3.14 -28.68
CA ALA A 292 0.13 2.31 -29.44
C ALA A 292 -1.15 2.01 -28.65
N VAL A 293 -1.06 1.83 -27.33
CA VAL A 293 -2.23 1.65 -26.46
C VAL A 293 -2.99 2.96 -26.26
N ASP A 294 -2.27 4.06 -26.08
CA ASP A 294 -2.88 5.36 -25.80
C ASP A 294 -3.52 6.00 -27.05
N GLN A 295 -2.91 5.83 -28.23
CA GLN A 295 -3.22 6.61 -29.44
C GLN A 295 -3.36 5.77 -30.73
N GLY A 296 -3.12 4.46 -30.64
CA GLY A 296 -3.22 3.53 -31.77
C GLY A 296 -1.91 3.28 -32.51
N TYR A 297 -1.83 2.14 -33.20
CA TYR A 297 -0.62 1.69 -33.89
C TYR A 297 -0.10 2.63 -35.00
N PRO A 298 -0.95 3.23 -35.88
CA PRO A 298 -0.46 4.12 -36.93
C PRO A 298 0.27 5.34 -36.37
N GLU A 299 -0.31 5.97 -35.33
CA GLU A 299 0.25 7.13 -34.67
C GLU A 299 1.54 6.78 -33.92
N ALA A 300 1.59 5.63 -33.26
CA ALA A 300 2.80 5.15 -32.60
C ALA A 300 3.97 4.93 -33.57
N LEU A 301 3.71 4.32 -34.73
CA LEU A 301 4.73 4.11 -35.76
C LEU A 301 5.21 5.42 -36.39
N HIS A 302 4.30 6.40 -36.54
CA HIS A 302 4.63 7.72 -37.05
C HIS A 302 5.47 8.52 -36.06
N ARG A 303 5.02 8.65 -34.81
CA ARG A 303 5.70 9.42 -33.77
C ARG A 303 7.11 8.92 -33.47
N HIS A 304 7.30 7.60 -33.44
CA HIS A 304 8.58 6.99 -33.07
C HIS A 304 9.42 6.58 -34.29
N SER A 305 9.15 7.12 -35.49
CA SER A 305 9.87 6.74 -36.72
C SER A 305 11.37 6.97 -36.62
N ASP A 306 11.76 8.12 -36.06
CA ASP A 306 13.16 8.52 -35.97
C ASP A 306 13.88 7.72 -34.88
N GLU A 307 13.19 7.44 -33.77
CA GLU A 307 13.67 6.52 -32.73
C GLU A 307 13.90 5.09 -33.25
N ILE A 308 12.98 4.60 -34.10
CA ILE A 308 13.15 3.30 -34.77
C ILE A 308 14.40 3.31 -35.66
N VAL A 309 14.58 4.36 -36.47
CA VAL A 309 15.73 4.46 -37.40
C VAL A 309 17.04 4.55 -36.63
N ALA A 310 17.11 5.39 -35.60
CA ALA A 310 18.28 5.55 -34.73
C ALA A 310 18.66 4.22 -34.08
N ALA A 311 17.70 3.50 -33.49
CA ALA A 311 17.95 2.23 -32.81
C ALA A 311 18.42 1.15 -33.80
N ILE A 312 17.85 1.08 -34.99
CA ILE A 312 18.30 0.16 -36.05
C ILE A 312 19.75 0.46 -36.48
N GLY A 313 20.14 1.73 -36.49
CA GLY A 313 21.49 2.19 -36.84
C GLY A 313 22.58 1.67 -35.89
N THR A 314 22.22 1.25 -34.67
CA THR A 314 23.18 0.69 -33.70
C THR A 314 23.65 -0.73 -34.02
N LEU A 315 23.11 -1.34 -35.09
CA LEU A 315 23.32 -2.75 -35.41
C LEU A 315 23.79 -2.93 -36.86
N THR A 316 24.82 -3.75 -37.07
CA THR A 316 25.23 -4.14 -38.42
C THR A 316 24.24 -5.11 -39.07
N LYS A 317 24.27 -5.19 -40.41
CA LYS A 317 23.44 -6.15 -41.17
C LYS A 317 23.70 -7.60 -40.75
N ARG A 318 24.95 -7.94 -40.41
CA ARG A 318 25.34 -9.28 -39.97
C ARG A 318 24.73 -9.62 -38.61
N GLU A 319 24.87 -8.73 -37.64
CA GLU A 319 24.32 -8.94 -36.30
C GLU A 319 22.79 -9.03 -36.32
N ALA A 320 22.10 -8.33 -37.23
CA ALA A 320 20.66 -8.51 -37.44
C ALA A 320 20.30 -9.94 -37.87
N VAL A 321 21.07 -10.50 -38.81
CA VAL A 321 20.82 -11.85 -39.32
C VAL A 321 21.09 -12.88 -38.22
N ASP A 322 22.19 -12.72 -37.49
CA ASP A 322 22.58 -13.64 -36.42
C ASP A 322 21.56 -13.60 -35.27
N ALA A 323 21.08 -12.42 -34.87
CA ALA A 323 20.07 -12.27 -33.83
C ALA A 323 18.67 -12.78 -34.22
N GLY A 324 18.35 -12.74 -35.52
CA GLY A 324 17.06 -13.19 -36.06
C GLY A 324 17.00 -14.68 -36.41
N ARG A 325 18.12 -15.41 -36.32
CA ARG A 325 18.17 -16.82 -36.71
C ARG A 325 17.33 -17.69 -35.75
N PRO A 326 16.45 -18.58 -36.26
CA PRO A 326 15.75 -19.56 -35.44
C PRO A 326 16.74 -20.56 -34.81
N VAL A 327 16.48 -20.95 -33.56
CA VAL A 327 17.26 -21.97 -32.85
C VAL A 327 16.33 -23.13 -32.48
N PRO A 328 16.60 -24.36 -32.96
CA PRO A 328 15.77 -25.52 -32.62
C PRO A 328 15.63 -25.72 -31.12
N GLY A 329 14.40 -25.97 -30.66
CA GLY A 329 14.11 -26.22 -29.24
C GLY A 329 13.96 -24.96 -28.37
N LEU A 330 14.07 -23.76 -28.95
CA LEU A 330 13.82 -22.48 -28.28
C LEU A 330 12.71 -21.70 -29.00
N VAL A 331 12.23 -20.62 -28.36
CA VAL A 331 11.21 -19.73 -28.96
C VAL A 331 11.68 -19.11 -30.27
N GLU A 332 10.75 -18.93 -31.22
CA GLU A 332 11.01 -18.36 -32.55
C GLU A 332 11.24 -16.83 -32.54
N HIS A 333 11.22 -16.20 -31.36
CA HIS A 333 11.50 -14.79 -31.20
C HIS A 333 13.00 -14.49 -31.36
N PRO A 334 13.38 -13.34 -31.95
CA PRO A 334 14.79 -12.97 -32.09
C PRO A 334 15.45 -12.79 -30.73
N SER A 335 16.75 -13.05 -30.62
CA SER A 335 17.46 -12.87 -29.35
C SER A 335 17.61 -11.40 -28.93
N ARG A 336 17.46 -10.46 -29.88
CA ARG A 336 17.69 -9.04 -29.65
C ARG A 336 16.47 -8.17 -30.05
N PRO A 337 16.10 -7.16 -29.23
CA PRO A 337 14.91 -6.33 -29.45
C PRO A 337 14.95 -5.53 -30.76
N VAL A 338 16.13 -5.07 -31.18
CA VAL A 338 16.31 -4.27 -32.40
C VAL A 338 15.80 -4.99 -33.67
N SER A 339 15.78 -6.32 -33.67
CA SER A 339 15.23 -7.11 -34.79
C SER A 339 13.75 -6.80 -35.04
N TYR A 340 12.97 -6.57 -33.97
CA TYR A 340 11.57 -6.18 -34.09
C TYR A 340 11.40 -4.73 -34.54
N LEU A 341 12.28 -3.82 -34.15
CA LEU A 341 12.28 -2.46 -34.71
C LEU A 341 12.51 -2.49 -36.23
N ARG A 342 13.41 -3.35 -36.72
CA ARG A 342 13.62 -3.57 -38.17
C ARG A 342 12.37 -4.08 -38.87
N ASP A 343 11.66 -5.02 -38.24
CA ASP A 343 10.39 -5.52 -38.76
C ASP A 343 9.32 -4.43 -38.81
N LEU A 344 9.21 -3.61 -37.76
CA LEU A 344 8.25 -2.52 -37.67
C LEU A 344 8.55 -1.40 -38.67
N ARG A 345 9.84 -1.12 -38.94
CA ARG A 345 10.26 -0.12 -39.94
C ARG A 345 9.76 -0.41 -41.36
N ARG A 346 9.48 -1.67 -41.69
CA ARG A 346 8.94 -2.08 -43.00
C ARG A 346 7.48 -1.70 -43.19
N ILE A 347 6.80 -1.27 -42.12
CA ILE A 347 5.40 -0.88 -42.15
C ILE A 347 5.33 0.63 -42.44
N PRO A 348 4.54 1.07 -43.43
CA PRO A 348 4.38 2.49 -43.73
C PRO A 348 3.86 3.26 -42.51
N ALA A 349 4.53 4.36 -42.17
CA ALA A 349 4.08 5.29 -41.15
C ALA A 349 3.03 6.26 -41.74
N GLY A 350 2.07 6.71 -40.91
CA GLY A 350 1.15 7.80 -41.25
C GLY A 350 -0.11 7.42 -42.04
N GLY A 351 -0.38 6.13 -42.26
CA GLY A 351 -1.60 5.64 -42.92
C GLY A 351 -2.36 4.57 -42.12
N PRO A 352 -3.65 4.32 -42.42
CA PRO A 352 -4.41 3.27 -41.76
C PRO A 352 -3.78 1.89 -42.04
N LEU A 353 -3.65 1.07 -41.00
CA LEU A 353 -3.11 -0.29 -41.12
C LEU A 353 -4.21 -1.28 -41.51
N SER A 354 -3.89 -2.21 -42.41
CA SER A 354 -4.76 -3.36 -42.66
C SER A 354 -4.86 -4.27 -41.41
N PRO A 355 -5.94 -5.06 -41.25
CA PRO A 355 -6.08 -5.96 -40.09
C PRO A 355 -4.90 -6.92 -39.89
N LYS A 356 -4.27 -7.37 -40.99
CA LYS A 356 -3.06 -8.20 -40.96
C LYS A 356 -1.85 -7.43 -40.40
N GLN A 357 -1.65 -6.19 -40.83
CA GLN A 357 -0.58 -5.32 -40.32
C GLN A 357 -0.82 -4.97 -38.85
N THR A 358 -2.06 -4.69 -38.45
CA THR A 358 -2.42 -4.43 -37.04
C THR A 358 -2.06 -5.62 -36.15
N ARG A 359 -2.41 -6.85 -36.55
CA ARG A 359 -2.03 -8.06 -35.81
C ARG A 359 -0.51 -8.23 -35.74
N TYR A 360 0.16 -8.06 -36.88
CA TYR A 360 1.61 -8.18 -36.98
C TYR A 360 2.36 -7.19 -36.06
N VAL A 361 1.90 -5.93 -35.97
CA VAL A 361 2.45 -4.92 -35.05
C VAL A 361 2.16 -5.29 -33.60
N ARG A 362 0.90 -5.65 -33.31
CA ARG A 362 0.46 -6.05 -31.97
C ARG A 362 1.32 -7.20 -31.42
N ASP A 363 1.54 -8.24 -32.20
CA ASP A 363 2.28 -9.43 -31.76
C ASP A 363 3.74 -9.11 -31.37
N ARG A 364 4.34 -8.11 -32.03
CA ARG A 364 5.71 -7.63 -31.73
C ARG A 364 5.76 -6.73 -30.51
N LEU A 365 4.81 -5.80 -30.39
CA LEU A 365 4.73 -4.88 -29.26
C LEU A 365 4.32 -5.58 -27.95
N ALA A 366 3.60 -6.70 -28.04
CA ALA A 366 3.25 -7.49 -26.88
C ALA A 366 4.47 -8.08 -26.14
N LEU A 367 5.66 -8.10 -26.77
CA LEU A 367 6.94 -8.52 -26.20
C LEU A 367 7.81 -7.35 -25.72
N ALA A 368 7.36 -6.10 -25.86
CA ALA A 368 8.16 -4.93 -25.47
C ALA A 368 8.54 -4.96 -23.99
N ARG A 369 7.62 -5.42 -23.12
CA ARG A 369 7.88 -5.58 -21.68
C ARG A 369 9.02 -6.57 -21.42
N ASP A 370 8.96 -7.74 -22.04
CA ASP A 370 9.91 -8.83 -21.76
C ASP A 370 11.30 -8.50 -22.31
N TYR A 371 11.39 -7.92 -23.52
CA TYR A 371 12.67 -7.40 -24.02
C TYR A 371 13.24 -6.29 -23.15
N GLY A 372 12.40 -5.39 -22.64
CA GLY A 372 12.88 -4.32 -21.76
C GLY A 372 13.35 -4.85 -20.42
N MET A 373 12.63 -5.79 -19.80
CA MET A 373 13.11 -6.45 -18.57
C MET A 373 14.44 -7.18 -18.81
N LEU A 374 14.57 -7.91 -19.93
CA LEU A 374 15.81 -8.60 -20.29
C LEU A 374 16.97 -7.61 -20.51
N ALA A 375 16.73 -6.50 -21.19
CA ALA A 375 17.74 -5.46 -21.40
C ALA A 375 18.15 -4.79 -20.07
N LEU A 376 17.19 -4.57 -19.16
CA LEU A 376 17.45 -4.01 -17.84
C LEU A 376 18.26 -4.97 -16.96
N GLU A 377 17.92 -6.27 -16.95
CA GLU A 377 18.70 -7.33 -16.28
C GLU A 377 20.13 -7.38 -16.82
N ASN A 378 20.31 -7.42 -18.14
CA ASN A 378 21.64 -7.46 -18.77
C ASN A 378 22.46 -6.21 -18.48
N ALA A 379 21.83 -5.03 -18.47
CA ALA A 379 22.47 -3.77 -18.10
C ALA A 379 22.92 -3.79 -16.64
N LEU A 380 22.06 -4.24 -15.73
CA LEU A 380 22.38 -4.35 -14.30
C LEU A 380 23.54 -5.32 -14.06
N THR A 381 23.51 -6.52 -14.64
CA THR A 381 24.61 -7.49 -14.52
C THR A 381 25.93 -6.90 -15.02
N TYR A 382 25.91 -6.26 -16.19
CA TYR A 382 27.12 -5.70 -16.80
C TYR A 382 27.68 -4.47 -16.05
N VAL A 383 26.81 -3.60 -15.51
CA VAL A 383 27.18 -2.33 -14.87
C VAL A 383 27.45 -2.47 -13.36
N VAL A 384 26.66 -3.29 -12.66
CA VAL A 384 26.64 -3.37 -11.18
C VAL A 384 27.30 -4.64 -10.65
N GLN A 385 27.03 -5.81 -11.24
CA GLN A 385 27.54 -7.09 -10.71
C GLN A 385 28.97 -7.37 -11.17
N ASP A 386 29.29 -7.18 -12.45
CA ASP A 386 30.65 -7.41 -12.94
C ASP A 386 31.67 -6.35 -12.44
N ARG A 387 31.25 -5.32 -11.70
CA ARG A 387 32.14 -4.30 -11.11
C ARG A 387 33.04 -4.88 -10.02
N TYR A 388 32.67 -6.04 -9.47
CA TYR A 388 33.41 -6.79 -8.46
C TYR A 388 34.27 -7.92 -9.03
N ASP A 389 34.14 -8.25 -10.33
CA ASP A 389 35.03 -9.22 -10.98
C ASP A 389 36.38 -8.55 -11.32
N GLU A 390 37.45 -9.06 -10.70
CA GLU A 390 38.83 -8.59 -10.86
C GLU A 390 39.46 -8.90 -12.23
N ASP A 391 38.68 -9.16 -13.29
CA ASP A 391 39.25 -9.37 -14.62
C ASP A 391 39.80 -8.05 -15.15
N LYS A 392 41.09 -7.84 -14.88
CA LYS A 392 41.89 -6.67 -15.26
C LYS A 392 41.80 -6.37 -16.77
N ARG A 393 41.40 -7.33 -17.60
CA ARG A 393 41.28 -7.19 -19.06
C ARG A 393 39.92 -6.64 -19.52
N ALA A 394 38.86 -6.81 -18.73
CA ALA A 394 37.55 -6.21 -19.02
C ALA A 394 37.52 -4.70 -18.71
N HIS A 395 38.36 -4.26 -17.77
CA HIS A 395 38.36 -2.89 -17.26
C HIS A 395 38.71 -1.80 -18.30
N PRO A 396 39.73 -1.95 -19.19
CA PRO A 396 39.99 -0.98 -20.25
C PRO A 396 38.84 -0.84 -21.26
N ALA A 397 38.24 -1.97 -21.66
CA ALA A 397 37.10 -1.98 -22.57
C ALA A 397 35.88 -1.29 -21.95
N ARG A 398 35.63 -1.50 -20.65
CA ARG A 398 34.55 -0.81 -19.91
C ARG A 398 34.78 0.69 -19.76
N ARG A 399 36.01 1.13 -19.44
CA ARG A 399 36.33 2.57 -19.38
C ARG A 399 36.13 3.25 -20.74
N ALA A 400 36.62 2.63 -21.81
CA ALA A 400 36.44 3.16 -23.16
C ALA A 400 34.96 3.22 -23.56
N TRP A 401 34.17 2.19 -23.21
CA TRP A 401 32.73 2.18 -23.42
C TRP A 401 31.99 3.24 -22.61
N ALA A 402 32.32 3.39 -21.32
CA ALA A 402 31.70 4.37 -20.43
C ALA A 402 31.98 5.83 -20.89
N ALA A 403 33.14 6.07 -21.49
CA ALA A 403 33.50 7.37 -22.08
C ALA A 403 32.82 7.64 -23.44
N GLY A 404 32.13 6.67 -24.02
CA GLY A 404 31.42 6.84 -25.30
C GLY A 404 30.34 7.91 -25.20
N GLU A 405 30.26 8.78 -26.20
CA GLU A 405 29.31 9.89 -26.25
C GLU A 405 27.93 9.43 -26.73
N LEU A 406 26.88 9.94 -26.09
CA LEU A 406 25.48 9.73 -26.50
C LEU A 406 24.91 10.91 -27.29
N GLY A 407 25.69 11.96 -27.55
CA GLY A 407 25.29 13.12 -28.36
C GLY A 407 24.59 12.76 -29.69
N PRO A 408 25.20 11.90 -30.54
CA PRO A 408 24.58 11.49 -31.81
C PRO A 408 23.24 10.77 -31.66
N TRP A 409 23.05 10.03 -30.56
CA TRP A 409 21.76 9.42 -30.23
C TRP A 409 20.76 10.51 -29.85
N ARG A 410 21.14 11.45 -28.97
CA ARG A 410 20.28 12.55 -28.51
C ARG A 410 19.84 13.49 -29.61
N GLU A 411 20.66 13.74 -30.61
CA GLU A 411 20.27 14.54 -31.79
C GLU A 411 19.09 13.91 -32.56
N GLN A 412 18.97 12.58 -32.55
CA GLN A 412 17.95 11.86 -33.33
C GLN A 412 16.68 11.57 -32.53
N VAL A 413 16.81 11.25 -31.24
CA VAL A 413 15.66 10.88 -30.39
C VAL A 413 15.26 11.91 -29.35
N GLY A 414 16.05 12.98 -29.19
CA GLY A 414 15.88 13.97 -28.13
C GLY A 414 16.28 13.46 -26.74
N TYR A 415 16.02 14.30 -25.74
CA TYR A 415 16.23 13.99 -24.32
C TYR A 415 14.92 13.56 -23.65
N PHE A 416 15.00 12.67 -22.66
CA PHE A 416 13.99 12.33 -21.65
C PHE A 416 12.59 12.91 -21.90
N SER A 417 11.68 12.08 -22.41
CA SER A 417 10.28 12.45 -22.56
C SER A 417 9.37 11.50 -21.80
N PRO A 418 8.59 11.99 -20.79
CA PRO A 418 8.78 13.26 -20.09
C PRO A 418 10.10 13.38 -19.32
N ALA A 419 10.52 14.63 -19.13
CA ALA A 419 11.77 15.04 -18.52
C ALA A 419 11.90 14.55 -17.07
N ARG A 420 13.01 13.88 -16.76
CA ARG A 420 13.40 13.55 -15.38
C ARG A 420 14.69 14.29 -15.07
N LEU A 421 14.63 15.24 -14.13
CA LEU A 421 15.80 15.94 -13.61
C LEU A 421 15.95 15.80 -12.09
N ALA A 422 14.89 15.50 -11.34
CA ALA A 422 14.97 15.40 -9.88
C ALA A 422 15.35 13.98 -9.42
N GLY A 423 16.47 13.85 -8.70
CA GLY A 423 16.87 12.63 -7.98
C GLY A 423 17.94 11.75 -8.65
N TRP A 424 18.34 12.02 -9.90
CA TRP A 424 19.47 11.34 -10.58
C TRP A 424 20.79 12.09 -10.34
N GLU A 425 21.00 12.64 -9.13
CA GLU A 425 22.13 13.54 -8.84
C GLU A 425 23.36 12.86 -8.20
N GLN A 426 23.40 11.53 -8.12
CA GLN A 426 24.62 10.83 -7.71
C GLN A 426 25.38 10.33 -8.94
N ALA A 427 26.39 11.11 -9.32
CA ALA A 427 27.34 10.79 -10.37
C ALA A 427 28.04 9.43 -10.08
N PRO A 428 27.93 8.42 -10.96
CA PRO A 428 28.87 7.32 -10.95
C PRO A 428 30.25 7.86 -11.38
N ASP A 429 31.21 7.95 -10.44
CA ASP A 429 32.64 8.26 -10.66
C ASP A 429 32.94 9.22 -11.83
N GLY A 430 32.53 10.48 -11.67
CA GLY A 430 32.79 11.53 -12.65
C GLY A 430 31.58 12.42 -12.78
N GLY A 431 31.59 13.57 -12.11
CA GLY A 431 30.60 14.61 -12.37
C GLY A 431 30.57 14.95 -13.87
N LEU A 432 29.46 15.52 -14.35
CA LEU A 432 29.30 16.01 -15.72
C LEU A 432 30.44 16.98 -16.08
N SER A 433 31.59 16.46 -16.51
CA SER A 433 32.67 17.29 -17.00
C SER A 433 32.32 17.71 -18.42
N ALA A 434 32.17 19.02 -18.63
CA ALA A 434 32.00 19.66 -19.93
C ALA A 434 30.68 19.43 -20.70
N GLY A 435 29.54 19.23 -20.02
CA GLY A 435 28.21 19.32 -20.66
C GLY A 435 27.88 18.25 -21.73
N THR A 436 28.72 17.21 -21.88
CA THR A 436 28.53 16.14 -22.85
C THR A 436 28.06 14.86 -22.16
N GLU A 437 26.94 14.30 -22.62
CA GLU A 437 26.41 13.04 -22.08
C GLU A 437 27.22 11.85 -22.57
N THR A 438 27.75 11.06 -21.63
CA THR A 438 28.42 9.78 -21.91
C THR A 438 27.58 8.60 -21.45
N VAL A 439 27.91 7.41 -21.96
CA VAL A 439 27.30 6.13 -21.55
C VAL A 439 27.47 5.88 -20.05
N GLY A 440 28.60 6.30 -19.48
CA GLY A 440 28.92 6.13 -18.06
C GLY A 440 27.97 6.86 -17.10
N HIS A 441 27.26 7.90 -17.56
CA HIS A 441 26.28 8.60 -16.73
C HIS A 441 24.98 7.82 -16.48
N LEU A 442 24.77 6.69 -17.20
CA LEU A 442 23.64 5.78 -17.04
C LEU A 442 22.25 6.42 -17.26
N PHE A 443 22.17 7.57 -17.92
CA PHE A 443 20.88 8.18 -18.28
C PHE A 443 20.05 7.29 -19.20
N TRP A 444 20.68 6.58 -20.14
CA TRP A 444 20.02 5.58 -20.99
C TRP A 444 19.41 4.42 -20.17
N TYR A 445 19.99 4.06 -19.03
CA TYR A 445 19.47 3.03 -18.13
C TYR A 445 18.25 3.54 -17.36
N ALA A 446 18.28 4.80 -16.90
CA ALA A 446 17.12 5.49 -16.33
C ALA A 446 15.95 5.56 -17.32
N GLU A 447 16.23 5.91 -18.58
CA GLU A 447 15.21 6.03 -19.62
C GLU A 447 14.54 4.68 -19.93
N LEU A 448 15.31 3.60 -19.96
CA LEU A 448 14.76 2.25 -20.12
C LEU A 448 13.81 1.91 -18.97
N ALA A 449 14.23 2.16 -17.72
CA ALA A 449 13.42 1.89 -16.55
C ALA A 449 12.12 2.71 -16.56
N ASP A 450 12.19 4.01 -16.90
CA ASP A 450 11.01 4.87 -16.99
C ASP A 450 10.07 4.46 -18.14
N ALA A 451 10.62 4.06 -19.29
CA ALA A 451 9.81 3.55 -20.40
C ALA A 451 9.08 2.26 -20.01
N LEU A 452 9.74 1.37 -19.26
CA LEU A 452 9.13 0.16 -18.70
C LEU A 452 8.07 0.46 -17.64
N ALA A 453 8.34 1.42 -16.74
CA ALA A 453 7.38 1.85 -15.74
C ALA A 453 6.09 2.38 -16.40
N ARG A 454 6.23 3.21 -17.44
CA ARG A 454 5.08 3.74 -18.19
C ARG A 454 4.34 2.67 -18.98
N LEU A 455 5.04 1.70 -19.55
CA LEU A 455 4.40 0.55 -20.17
C LEU A 455 3.58 -0.27 -19.17
N ARG A 456 3.93 -0.23 -17.88
CA ARG A 456 3.15 -0.83 -16.78
C ARG A 456 2.11 0.13 -16.20
N GLY A 457 2.05 1.35 -16.70
CA GLY A 457 1.15 2.43 -16.29
C GLY A 457 1.53 3.12 -14.99
N ASN A 458 2.80 3.00 -14.58
CA ASN A 458 3.42 3.85 -13.57
C ASN A 458 3.98 5.12 -14.23
N PRO A 459 4.00 6.28 -13.56
CA PRO A 459 4.51 7.52 -14.16
C PRO A 459 6.02 7.47 -14.44
N ALA A 460 6.79 6.81 -13.57
CA ALA A 460 8.24 6.65 -13.65
C ALA A 460 8.69 5.42 -12.82
N ALA A 461 9.93 4.98 -13.01
CA ALA A 461 10.55 3.94 -12.20
C ALA A 461 11.06 4.50 -10.85
N GLU A 462 10.95 3.70 -9.80
CA GLU A 462 11.57 4.00 -8.51
C GLU A 462 13.07 3.75 -8.58
N LEU A 463 13.86 4.63 -7.94
CA LEU A 463 15.31 4.53 -7.92
C LEU A 463 15.80 4.38 -6.50
N THR A 464 16.61 3.36 -6.30
CA THR A 464 17.31 3.10 -5.04
C THR A 464 18.81 3.13 -5.31
N PHE A 465 19.56 3.79 -4.43
CA PHE A 465 21.01 3.88 -4.54
C PHE A 465 21.64 2.95 -3.51
N SER A 466 22.50 2.04 -3.98
CA SER A 466 23.32 1.18 -3.13
C SER A 466 24.80 1.44 -3.39
N PRO A 467 25.72 0.95 -2.53
CA PRO A 467 27.16 1.02 -2.80
C PRO A 467 27.60 0.33 -4.10
N SER A 468 26.80 -0.59 -4.65
CA SER A 468 27.10 -1.28 -5.92
C SER A 468 26.61 -0.52 -7.15
N GLY A 469 25.70 0.45 -7.00
CA GLY A 469 25.21 1.32 -8.06
C GLY A 469 23.72 1.67 -7.93
N PRO A 470 23.17 2.42 -8.90
CA PRO A 470 21.74 2.71 -8.95
C PRO A 470 20.94 1.47 -9.37
N TYR A 471 19.94 1.09 -8.57
CA TYR A 471 18.96 0.08 -8.90
C TYR A 471 17.63 0.76 -9.26
N ALA A 472 17.12 0.46 -10.46
CA ALA A 472 15.88 1.01 -10.96
C ALA A 472 14.80 -0.07 -10.96
N ASP A 473 13.70 0.18 -10.24
CA ASP A 473 12.54 -0.70 -10.19
C ASP A 473 11.41 -0.13 -11.05
N PRO A 474 11.16 -0.67 -12.26
CA PRO A 474 10.02 -0.26 -13.09
C PRO A 474 8.68 -0.80 -12.57
N GLN A 475 8.69 -1.68 -11.57
CA GLN A 475 7.52 -2.36 -11.00
C GLN A 475 7.10 -1.83 -9.64
N ALA A 476 7.78 -0.82 -9.09
CA ALA A 476 7.39 -0.23 -7.83
C ALA A 476 5.93 0.23 -7.89
N ASP A 477 5.06 -0.46 -7.14
CA ASP A 477 3.75 0.06 -6.82
C ASP A 477 3.98 1.31 -5.96
N PRO A 478 3.27 2.42 -6.19
CA PRO A 478 3.36 3.57 -5.28
C PRO A 478 3.10 3.05 -3.86
N PRO A 479 3.91 3.45 -2.87
CA PRO A 479 3.75 2.95 -1.51
C PRO A 479 2.31 3.21 -1.05
N ASP A 480 1.59 2.14 -0.72
CA ASP A 480 0.30 2.24 -0.04
C ASP A 480 0.57 2.88 1.33
N ASP A 481 0.45 4.20 1.43
CA ASP A 481 0.37 4.85 2.74
C ASP A 481 -0.93 4.37 3.39
N PRO A 482 -0.86 3.56 4.47
CA PRO A 482 -2.04 2.94 5.06
C PRO A 482 -3.02 3.97 5.63
N LEU A 483 -2.59 5.22 5.83
CA LEU A 483 -3.41 6.33 6.30
C LEU A 483 -3.92 7.20 5.14
N ALA A 484 -3.34 7.12 3.94
CA ALA A 484 -3.81 7.90 2.81
C ALA A 484 -5.18 7.39 2.30
N PRO A 485 -6.19 8.26 2.20
CA PRO A 485 -7.50 7.88 1.67
C PRO A 485 -7.39 7.41 0.22
N ARG A 486 -8.02 6.29 -0.09
CA ARG A 486 -8.01 5.73 -1.44
C ARG A 486 -8.93 6.54 -2.35
N LEU A 487 -8.41 7.02 -3.48
CA LEU A 487 -9.15 7.79 -4.48
C LEU A 487 -9.74 6.90 -5.60
N ASP A 488 -9.91 5.61 -5.35
CA ASP A 488 -10.46 4.68 -6.34
C ASP A 488 -11.96 4.83 -6.58
N ALA A 489 -12.69 5.30 -5.57
CA ALA A 489 -14.09 5.65 -5.65
C ALA A 489 -14.42 6.71 -4.58
N VAL A 490 -15.56 7.37 -4.73
CA VAL A 490 -16.01 8.40 -3.77
C VAL A 490 -16.20 7.82 -2.35
N ALA A 491 -16.78 6.62 -2.24
CA ALA A 491 -17.06 6.01 -0.93
C ALA A 491 -15.79 5.73 -0.10
N PRO A 492 -14.76 5.01 -0.60
CA PRO A 492 -13.51 4.80 0.15
C PRO A 492 -12.73 6.11 0.38
N ALA A 493 -12.78 7.07 -0.54
CA ALA A 493 -12.16 8.39 -0.35
C ALA A 493 -12.81 9.13 0.83
N ALA A 494 -14.14 9.21 0.85
CA ALA A 494 -14.88 9.86 1.93
C ALA A 494 -14.68 9.16 3.28
N ALA A 495 -14.71 7.82 3.29
CA ALA A 495 -14.51 7.02 4.49
C ALA A 495 -13.09 7.19 5.07
N GLY A 496 -12.04 7.09 4.23
CA GLY A 496 -10.66 7.28 4.66
C GLY A 496 -10.40 8.69 5.19
N THR A 497 -10.93 9.72 4.53
CA THR A 497 -10.81 11.11 5.01
C THR A 497 -11.57 11.33 6.32
N ALA A 498 -12.75 10.72 6.50
CA ALA A 498 -13.49 10.77 7.76
C ALA A 498 -12.74 10.05 8.89
N GLN A 499 -12.09 8.92 8.60
CA GLN A 499 -11.24 8.20 9.55
C GLN A 499 -10.07 9.07 10.01
N LEU A 500 -9.41 9.81 9.10
CA LEU A 500 -8.36 10.75 9.50
C LEU A 500 -8.87 11.86 10.44
N ALA A 501 -10.07 12.36 10.20
CA ALA A 501 -10.70 13.32 11.11
C ALA A 501 -11.01 12.69 12.48
N GLU A 502 -11.45 11.43 12.52
CA GLU A 502 -11.67 10.68 13.77
C GLU A 502 -10.38 10.39 14.54
N LEU A 503 -9.27 10.18 13.83
CA LEU A 503 -7.93 10.03 14.39
C LEU A 503 -7.32 11.36 14.88
N GLY A 504 -8.09 12.45 14.89
CA GLY A 504 -7.68 13.74 15.43
C GLY A 504 -7.10 14.71 14.39
N GLY A 505 -7.11 14.35 13.11
CA GLY A 505 -6.80 15.26 12.02
C GLY A 505 -7.74 16.46 12.00
N THR A 506 -7.21 17.65 11.70
CA THR A 506 -8.02 18.86 11.58
C THR A 506 -8.06 19.35 10.14
N VAL A 507 -9.26 19.64 9.64
CA VAL A 507 -9.43 20.20 8.29
C VAL A 507 -8.85 21.62 8.29
N PRO A 508 -7.99 21.97 7.33
CA PRO A 508 -7.47 23.34 7.21
C PRO A 508 -8.61 24.37 7.15
N PRO A 509 -8.38 25.63 7.56
CA PRO A 509 -9.44 26.64 7.55
C PRO A 509 -9.83 27.08 6.12
N ARG A 510 -8.93 26.94 5.14
CA ARG A 510 -9.12 27.40 3.76
C ARG A 510 -8.58 26.43 2.70
N PRO A 511 -8.97 25.14 2.71
CA PRO A 511 -8.57 24.18 1.68
C PRO A 511 -9.14 24.63 0.33
N ARG A 512 -8.34 24.49 -0.73
CA ARG A 512 -8.73 24.78 -2.11
C ARG A 512 -9.12 23.51 -2.85
N THR A 513 -8.41 22.42 -2.58
CA THR A 513 -8.60 21.09 -3.19
C THR A 513 -8.90 20.03 -2.13
N TRP A 514 -9.40 18.88 -2.55
CA TRP A 514 -9.54 17.70 -1.70
C TRP A 514 -8.18 17.19 -1.22
N ALA A 515 -7.13 17.33 -2.04
CA ALA A 515 -5.76 16.99 -1.64
C ALA A 515 -5.27 17.86 -0.47
N ASP A 516 -5.63 19.15 -0.45
CA ASP A 516 -5.33 20.03 0.70
C ASP A 516 -6.04 19.55 1.98
N VAL A 517 -7.27 19.05 1.87
CA VAL A 517 -8.03 18.49 3.00
C VAL A 517 -7.31 17.27 3.54
N VAL A 518 -6.98 16.31 2.68
CA VAL A 518 -6.27 15.08 3.05
C VAL A 518 -4.90 15.39 3.65
N GLY A 519 -4.09 16.24 3.00
CA GLY A 519 -2.77 16.62 3.50
C GLY A 519 -2.84 17.32 4.86
N GLY A 520 -3.82 18.21 5.06
CA GLY A 520 -4.04 18.86 6.35
C GLY A 520 -4.46 17.88 7.45
N LEU A 521 -5.33 16.93 7.13
CA LEU A 521 -5.75 15.89 8.06
C LEU A 521 -4.60 14.94 8.41
N LEU A 522 -3.80 14.48 7.45
CA LEU A 522 -2.62 13.64 7.69
C LEU A 522 -1.60 14.36 8.58
N THR A 523 -1.35 15.64 8.32
CA THR A 523 -0.49 16.47 9.19
C THR A 523 -1.07 16.55 10.61
N GLY A 524 -2.39 16.73 10.73
CA GLY A 524 -3.08 16.78 12.01
C GLY A 524 -3.06 15.45 12.77
N VAL A 525 -3.21 14.32 12.08
CA VAL A 525 -3.09 12.98 12.64
C VAL A 525 -1.66 12.73 13.10
N ALA A 526 -0.65 13.03 12.29
CA ALA A 526 0.75 12.95 12.71
C ALA A 526 1.02 13.80 13.96
N ALA A 527 0.42 15.00 14.07
CA ALA A 527 0.53 15.85 15.24
C ALA A 527 -0.26 15.33 16.46
N ALA A 528 -1.38 14.64 16.26
CA ALA A 528 -2.20 14.03 17.31
C ALA A 528 -1.58 12.74 17.83
N GLU A 529 -1.09 11.89 16.94
CA GLU A 529 -0.29 10.69 17.23
C GLU A 529 1.04 11.05 17.90
N ALA A 530 1.59 12.23 17.60
CA ALA A 530 2.81 12.72 18.22
C ALA A 530 2.68 13.05 19.72
N GLN A 531 1.48 13.11 20.35
CA GLN A 531 1.38 13.18 21.82
C GLN A 531 -0.03 13.14 22.44
N PRO A 532 -0.23 12.26 23.44
CA PRO A 532 -0.93 12.60 24.67
C PRO A 532 0.08 12.96 25.77
N GLY A 533 0.60 14.20 25.80
CA GLY A 533 1.53 14.66 26.86
C GLY A 533 1.91 16.15 26.80
N ARG A 534 2.34 16.73 27.94
CA ARG A 534 2.91 18.09 28.06
C ARG A 534 4.42 18.06 27.76
N PHE A 535 4.97 19.14 27.17
CA PHE A 535 6.42 19.28 26.97
C PHE A 535 7.17 19.47 28.29
N ALA A 536 8.40 18.95 28.38
CA ALA A 536 9.29 19.15 29.51
C ALA A 536 10.01 20.51 29.37
N VAL A 537 9.46 21.56 29.98
CA VAL A 537 10.01 22.92 29.96
C VAL A 537 10.81 23.17 31.25
N PRO A 538 12.10 23.54 31.18
CA PRO A 538 12.88 23.89 32.37
C PRO A 538 12.39 25.17 33.04
N GLU A 539 12.48 25.23 34.37
CA GLU A 539 11.99 26.33 35.22
C GLU A 539 12.43 27.75 34.75
N PRO A 540 13.69 28.00 34.33
CA PRO A 540 14.10 29.30 33.82
C PRO A 540 13.33 29.77 32.57
N ALA A 541 12.98 28.84 31.68
CA ALA A 541 12.22 29.16 30.49
C ALA A 541 10.72 29.24 30.80
N GLU A 542 10.23 28.44 31.76
CA GLU A 542 8.87 28.52 32.26
C GLU A 542 8.58 29.88 32.92
N ALA A 543 9.52 30.41 33.71
CA ALA A 543 9.42 31.72 34.35
C ALA A 543 9.39 32.89 33.34
N ALA A 544 9.89 32.68 32.12
CA ALA A 544 9.85 33.69 31.06
C ALA A 544 8.53 33.69 30.26
N ASP A 545 7.71 32.66 30.40
CA ASP A 545 6.40 32.55 29.75
C ASP A 545 5.47 33.69 30.18
N GLY A 546 4.94 34.45 29.23
CA GLY A 546 4.09 35.61 29.45
C GLY A 546 4.82 36.93 29.73
N THR A 547 6.15 36.94 29.84
CA THR A 547 6.95 38.17 30.04
C THR A 547 7.25 38.87 28.70
N LEU A 548 7.74 40.12 28.76
CA LEU A 548 8.20 40.83 27.56
C LEU A 548 9.65 40.50 27.25
N LEU A 549 9.96 40.33 25.97
CA LEU A 549 11.33 40.27 25.49
C LEU A 549 12.02 41.63 25.78
N PRO A 550 13.13 41.66 26.56
CA PRO A 550 13.77 42.89 26.99
C PRO A 550 14.01 43.90 25.86
N GLY A 551 13.61 45.16 26.09
CA GLY A 551 13.76 46.25 25.13
C GLY A 551 12.76 46.24 23.97
N THR A 552 11.74 45.37 23.99
CA THR A 552 10.66 45.30 22.99
C THR A 552 9.28 45.23 23.65
N ASP A 553 8.22 45.36 22.86
CA ASP A 553 6.83 45.13 23.26
C ASP A 553 6.36 43.67 22.96
N LEU A 554 7.27 42.79 22.57
CA LEU A 554 6.96 41.41 22.20
C LEU A 554 6.83 40.53 23.44
N ARG A 555 5.70 39.85 23.58
CA ARG A 555 5.44 38.88 24.65
C ARG A 555 6.01 37.52 24.27
N ILE A 556 6.72 36.90 25.21
CA ILE A 556 7.25 35.54 25.12
C ILE A 556 6.12 34.56 25.46
N GLU A 557 5.86 33.58 24.59
CA GLU A 557 4.94 32.47 24.85
C GLU A 557 5.70 31.14 24.70
N VAL A 558 5.70 30.30 25.73
CA VAL A 558 6.44 29.03 25.75
C VAL A 558 5.51 27.86 25.48
N ALA A 559 5.92 26.95 24.59
CA ALA A 559 5.09 25.82 24.21
C ALA A 559 5.02 24.81 25.36
N ARG A 560 3.80 24.43 25.76
CA ARG A 560 3.56 23.41 26.79
C ARG A 560 2.89 22.15 26.23
N THR A 561 2.32 22.23 25.03
CA THR A 561 1.58 21.15 24.39
C THR A 561 1.78 21.13 22.87
N GLY A 562 1.68 19.94 22.25
CA GLY A 562 1.69 19.80 20.80
C GLY A 562 0.57 20.59 20.10
N ARG A 563 -0.58 20.77 20.76
CA ARG A 563 -1.69 21.60 20.26
C ARG A 563 -1.31 23.08 20.11
N GLN A 564 -0.51 23.63 21.01
CA GLN A 564 -0.01 25.01 20.89
C GLN A 564 0.96 25.13 19.71
N LEU A 565 1.87 24.17 19.53
CA LEU A 565 2.77 24.15 18.37
C LEU A 565 2.03 24.00 17.05
N ALA A 566 1.03 23.13 16.96
CA ALA A 566 0.23 22.96 15.74
C ALA A 566 -0.49 24.25 15.35
N ARG A 567 -1.02 25.00 16.34
CA ARG A 567 -1.60 26.32 16.13
C ARG A 567 -0.55 27.32 15.62
N TRP A 568 0.64 27.35 16.22
CA TRP A 568 1.73 28.23 15.80
C TRP A 568 2.25 27.90 14.40
N ALA A 569 2.47 26.62 14.11
CA ALA A 569 2.90 26.12 12.81
C ALA A 569 1.87 26.43 11.72
N GLY A 570 0.58 26.22 11.99
CA GLY A 570 -0.50 26.58 11.07
C GLY A 570 -0.62 28.08 10.82
N TYR A 571 -0.34 28.91 11.82
CA TYR A 571 -0.30 30.37 11.66
C TYR A 571 0.94 30.84 10.88
N MET A 572 2.11 30.30 11.23
CA MET A 572 3.41 30.71 10.70
C MET A 572 3.73 30.09 9.33
N GLY A 573 3.06 29.00 8.94
CA GLY A 573 3.35 28.27 7.71
C GLY A 573 4.73 27.62 7.72
N ASN A 574 5.20 27.17 8.89
CA ASN A 574 6.52 26.56 9.08
C ASN A 574 6.44 25.20 9.79
N CYS A 575 7.55 24.47 9.79
CA CYS A 575 7.63 23.10 10.27
C CYS A 575 7.93 22.99 11.78
N ILE A 576 7.65 24.02 12.60
CA ILE A 576 7.98 23.98 14.03
C ILE A 576 7.19 22.93 14.83
N ALA A 577 6.06 22.45 14.29
CA ALA A 577 5.32 21.31 14.82
C ALA A 577 5.83 19.96 14.30
N GLY A 578 6.89 19.96 13.50
CA GLY A 578 7.49 18.76 12.93
C GLY A 578 8.09 17.86 14.01
N PRO A 579 8.27 16.55 13.71
CA PRO A 579 8.72 15.55 14.67
C PRO A 579 10.03 15.92 15.35
N GLU A 580 10.98 16.52 14.63
CA GLU A 580 12.27 16.95 15.18
C GLU A 580 12.14 17.96 16.34
N TYR A 581 11.23 18.92 16.22
CA TYR A 581 11.01 19.95 17.24
C TYR A 581 10.22 19.40 18.42
N ALA A 582 9.11 18.72 18.12
CA ALA A 582 8.20 18.16 19.12
C ALA A 582 8.87 17.05 19.95
N ASP A 583 9.65 16.16 19.33
CA ASP A 583 10.37 15.09 20.04
C ASP A 583 11.44 15.66 20.95
N GLY A 584 12.21 16.65 20.48
CA GLY A 584 13.22 17.30 21.31
C GLY A 584 12.63 18.07 22.48
N ALA A 585 11.47 18.70 22.30
CA ALA A 585 10.74 19.39 23.38
C ALA A 585 10.11 18.40 24.38
N ALA A 586 9.59 17.27 23.90
CA ALA A 586 9.02 16.22 24.74
C ALA A 586 10.06 15.59 25.69
N VAL A 587 11.33 15.53 25.27
CA VAL A 587 12.43 14.99 26.09
C VAL A 587 13.29 16.07 26.76
N GLY A 588 12.86 17.34 26.73
CA GLY A 588 13.53 18.46 27.41
C GLY A 588 14.85 18.91 26.79
N ARG A 589 15.17 18.51 25.55
CA ARG A 589 16.40 18.91 24.84
C ARG A 589 16.32 20.31 24.22
N GLN A 590 15.11 20.81 24.01
CA GLN A 590 14.88 22.15 23.50
C GLN A 590 13.57 22.72 24.03
N VAL A 591 13.52 24.04 24.17
CA VAL A 591 12.32 24.79 24.51
C VAL A 591 11.87 25.54 23.27
N LEU A 592 10.57 25.49 22.97
CA LEU A 592 9.99 26.13 21.81
C LEU A 592 9.23 27.38 22.25
N VAL A 593 9.56 28.51 21.66
CA VAL A 593 9.09 29.84 22.07
C VAL A 593 8.48 30.56 20.86
N ALA A 594 7.34 31.22 21.06
CA ALA A 594 6.78 32.18 20.13
C ALA A 594 6.95 33.61 20.68
N LEU A 595 7.39 34.53 19.84
CA LEU A 595 7.46 35.96 20.14
C LEU A 595 6.24 36.65 19.55
N CYS A 596 5.39 37.23 20.40
CA CYS A 596 4.08 37.73 20.04
C CYS A 596 3.98 39.25 20.19
N ALA A 597 3.62 39.97 19.12
CA ALA A 597 3.34 41.41 19.17
C ALA A 597 2.08 41.74 19.99
N PRO A 598 1.88 43.01 20.40
CA PRO A 598 0.62 43.47 20.98
C PRO A 598 -0.57 43.07 20.08
N GLY A 599 -1.53 42.34 20.64
CA GLY A 599 -2.65 41.73 19.90
C GLY A 599 -2.52 40.23 19.60
N GLY A 600 -1.45 39.57 20.06
CA GLY A 600 -1.31 38.11 19.99
C GLY A 600 -0.85 37.55 18.63
N ARG A 601 -0.36 38.43 17.75
CA ARG A 601 0.25 38.05 16.48
C ARG A 601 1.66 37.50 16.71
N ILE A 602 1.95 36.30 16.23
CA ILE A 602 3.29 35.71 16.28
C ILE A 602 4.18 36.40 15.24
N VAL A 603 5.30 36.95 15.69
CA VAL A 603 6.32 37.63 14.89
C VAL A 603 7.42 36.66 14.47
N ALA A 604 7.86 35.79 15.40
CA ALA A 604 8.85 34.76 15.15
C ALA A 604 8.67 33.58 16.09
N ASN A 605 9.12 32.40 15.66
CA ASN A 605 9.31 31.26 16.55
C ASN A 605 10.80 31.00 16.77
N VAL A 606 11.14 30.52 17.96
CA VAL A 606 12.51 30.26 18.40
C VAL A 606 12.59 28.87 19.01
N ALA A 607 13.53 28.06 18.53
CA ALA A 607 13.96 26.83 19.20
C ALA A 607 15.19 27.15 20.07
N VAL A 608 15.03 27.08 21.38
CA VAL A 608 16.10 27.35 22.36
C VAL A 608 16.67 26.02 22.85
N ARG A 609 17.99 25.87 22.80
CA ARG A 609 18.70 24.66 23.23
C ARG A 609 19.58 24.98 24.42
N LEU A 610 19.55 24.14 25.44
CA LEU A 610 20.51 24.21 26.55
C LEU A 610 21.79 23.51 26.12
N THR A 611 22.92 24.24 26.18
CA THR A 611 24.25 23.69 25.90
C THR A 611 25.09 23.74 27.17
N GLY A 612 26.19 22.98 27.25
CA GLY A 612 27.11 23.02 28.40
C GLY A 612 27.79 24.38 28.66
N LYS A 613 27.47 25.42 27.88
CA LYS A 613 27.92 26.81 28.04
C LYS A 613 26.75 27.78 28.26
N GLY A 614 25.55 27.27 28.58
CA GLY A 614 24.31 28.04 28.73
C GLY A 614 23.35 27.88 27.54
N TRP A 615 22.29 28.67 27.55
CA TRP A 615 21.23 28.62 26.55
C TRP A 615 21.67 29.22 25.20
N ARG A 616 21.22 28.64 24.09
CA ARG A 616 21.49 29.13 22.73
C ARG A 616 20.27 29.02 21.83
N ILE A 617 20.20 29.89 20.83
CA ILE A 617 19.25 29.74 19.72
C ILE A 617 19.74 28.55 18.88
N GLY A 618 18.94 27.49 18.82
CA GLY A 618 19.11 26.41 17.86
C GLY A 618 18.62 26.81 16.48
N GLU A 619 17.47 27.48 16.43
CA GLU A 619 16.89 28.02 15.21
C GLU A 619 15.89 29.14 15.53
N MET A 620 15.77 30.13 14.67
CA MET A 620 14.77 31.19 14.78
C MET A 620 14.26 31.55 13.39
N LYS A 621 12.94 31.55 13.21
CA LYS A 621 12.30 31.81 11.91
C LYS A 621 11.06 32.70 12.05
N ALA A 622 10.91 33.63 11.11
CA ALA A 622 9.69 34.39 10.89
C ALA A 622 8.69 33.54 10.06
N ARG A 623 7.61 34.18 9.59
CA ARG A 623 6.57 33.51 8.82
C ARG A 623 7.14 32.94 7.51
N PHE A 624 6.65 31.78 7.08
CA PHE A 624 7.09 31.10 5.85
C PHE A 624 8.59 30.78 5.78
N ASN A 625 9.24 30.58 6.93
CA ASN A 625 10.69 30.33 7.04
C ASN A 625 11.60 31.49 6.63
N GLU A 626 11.06 32.71 6.53
CA GLU A 626 11.87 33.94 6.37
C GLU A 626 12.78 34.15 7.58
N ASP A 627 13.90 34.83 7.36
CA ASP A 627 14.81 35.23 8.42
C ASP A 627 14.23 36.44 9.18
N PRO A 628 14.19 36.41 10.53
CA PRO A 628 13.75 37.56 11.32
C PRO A 628 14.75 38.72 11.25
N ASP A 629 14.28 39.93 11.55
CA ASP A 629 15.10 41.14 11.65
C ASP A 629 16.33 40.96 12.57
N ASP A 630 17.49 41.48 12.16
CA ASP A 630 18.76 41.32 12.88
C ASP A 630 18.73 41.92 14.30
N ASP A 631 18.00 43.02 14.52
CA ASP A 631 17.81 43.60 15.86
C ASP A 631 16.99 42.65 16.74
N LEU A 632 15.97 42.02 16.18
CA LEU A 632 15.15 41.02 16.88
C LEU A 632 15.97 39.77 17.22
N VAL A 633 16.81 39.29 16.29
CA VAL A 633 17.72 38.15 16.53
C VAL A 633 18.74 38.50 17.62
N ARG A 634 19.33 39.71 17.59
CA ARG A 634 20.28 40.19 18.60
C ARG A 634 19.64 40.21 19.99
N ARG A 635 18.49 40.86 20.15
CA ARG A 635 17.79 40.97 21.44
C ARG A 635 17.33 39.62 21.97
N THR A 636 16.86 38.74 21.09
CA THR A 636 16.49 37.36 21.46
C THR A 636 17.71 36.59 21.96
N ARG A 637 18.88 36.77 21.34
CA ARG A 637 20.13 36.15 21.77
C ARG A 637 20.61 36.68 23.13
N GLU A 638 20.51 37.99 23.36
CA GLU A 638 20.84 38.64 24.65
C GLU A 638 19.92 38.14 25.77
N TRP A 639 18.62 38.07 25.51
CA TRP A 639 17.65 37.51 26.46
C TRP A 639 17.94 36.05 26.78
N ILE A 640 18.15 35.20 25.77
CA ILE A 640 18.47 33.78 25.98
C ILE A 640 19.76 33.62 26.80
N ALA A 641 20.78 34.45 26.54
CA ALA A 641 22.02 34.44 27.31
C ALA A 641 21.83 34.87 28.78
N SER A 642 20.78 35.65 29.08
CA SER A 642 20.43 36.09 30.45
C SER A 642 19.65 35.06 31.27
N LEU A 643 19.12 34.00 30.64
CA LEU A 643 18.38 32.96 31.34
C LEU A 643 19.31 32.16 32.28
N PRO A 644 18.92 31.94 33.56
CA PRO A 644 19.73 31.16 34.47
C PRO A 644 19.89 29.72 33.95
N VAL A 645 21.08 29.15 34.15
CA VAL A 645 21.38 27.76 33.82
C VAL A 645 20.98 26.90 35.03
N PRO A 646 20.12 25.87 34.86
CA PRO A 646 19.71 25.02 35.98
C PRO A 646 20.91 24.37 36.69
N GLU A 647 20.97 24.45 38.02
CA GLU A 647 21.95 23.74 38.85
C GLU A 647 21.58 22.24 38.98
N GLU A 648 21.69 21.50 37.88
CA GLU A 648 21.87 20.05 37.91
C GLU A 648 22.99 19.69 36.91
N GLU A 649 23.80 18.72 37.32
CA GLU A 649 25.12 18.34 36.81
C GLU A 649 25.23 18.21 35.27
N PHE A 650 25.41 19.32 34.56
CA PHE A 650 25.82 19.35 33.16
C PHE A 650 27.32 19.65 33.07
N ALA A 651 28.14 18.63 32.85
CA ALA A 651 29.58 18.80 32.64
C ALA A 651 29.84 19.64 31.36
N PRO A 652 30.64 20.71 31.43
CA PRO A 652 30.81 21.66 30.33
C PRO A 652 31.72 21.11 29.22
N ALA A 653 31.31 21.30 27.96
CA ALA A 653 32.13 21.00 26.79
C ALA A 653 33.24 22.05 26.64
N ARG A 654 34.48 21.68 26.99
CA ARG A 654 35.69 22.47 26.65
C ARG A 654 35.91 22.44 25.14
N ALA A 655 36.13 23.63 24.57
CA ALA A 655 36.63 23.82 23.22
C ALA A 655 38.14 23.61 23.24
N GLU A 656 38.71 22.91 22.25
CA GLU A 656 40.16 22.91 22.03
C GLU A 656 40.52 22.80 20.55
N PRO A 657 41.66 23.42 20.14
CA PRO A 657 42.16 23.45 18.77
C PRO A 657 42.82 22.13 18.32
N LEU A 658 43.16 22.07 17.04
CA LEU A 658 43.58 20.91 16.25
C LEU A 658 44.77 20.06 16.81
N LEU A 659 44.51 18.74 16.92
CA LEU A 659 45.42 17.54 16.99
C LEU A 659 46.22 17.24 18.29
N PRO A 660 46.63 15.97 18.58
CA PRO A 660 46.04 14.63 18.39
C PRO A 660 45.78 13.88 19.73
N VAL A 661 44.88 12.87 19.72
CA VAL A 661 44.27 12.22 20.91
C VAL A 661 45.13 11.11 21.55
N PRO A 662 45.35 11.12 22.89
CA PRO A 662 45.55 9.92 23.69
C PRO A 662 44.26 9.50 24.44
N PRO A 663 44.08 8.20 24.77
CA PRO A 663 42.77 7.63 25.09
C PRO A 663 42.27 8.01 26.49
N ARG A 664 41.02 8.46 26.58
CA ARG A 664 40.32 8.73 27.85
C ARG A 664 39.89 7.42 28.52
N ARG A 665 40.24 7.28 29.80
CA ARG A 665 39.70 6.23 30.69
C ARG A 665 38.20 6.45 30.95
N ALA A 666 37.45 5.37 30.85
CA ALA A 666 35.99 5.32 30.92
C ALA A 666 35.44 5.63 32.33
N GLN A 667 34.43 6.51 32.40
CA GLN A 667 33.56 6.62 33.58
C GLN A 667 32.59 5.43 33.64
N ARG A 668 32.40 4.92 34.85
CA ARG A 668 31.68 3.69 35.16
C ARG A 668 30.14 3.92 35.13
N PRO A 669 29.36 3.18 34.34
CA PRO A 669 27.91 3.39 34.19
C PRO A 669 27.11 3.07 35.47
N ALA A 670 25.89 3.62 35.59
CA ALA A 670 24.97 3.40 36.71
C ALA A 670 24.54 1.91 36.85
N PRO A 671 24.17 1.41 38.05
CA PRO A 671 23.92 -0.01 38.31
C PRO A 671 22.85 -0.65 37.41
N ALA A 672 21.75 0.05 37.12
CA ALA A 672 20.70 -0.44 36.23
C ALA A 672 21.15 -0.48 34.75
N ALA A 673 22.03 0.44 34.34
CA ALA A 673 22.62 0.44 33.00
C ALA A 673 23.68 -0.65 32.84
N ARG A 674 24.40 -1.02 33.92
CA ARG A 674 25.27 -2.22 33.95
C ARG A 674 24.46 -3.49 33.85
N LEU A 675 23.42 -3.65 34.66
CA LEU A 675 22.56 -4.82 34.62
C LEU A 675 21.92 -5.02 33.23
N MET A 676 21.46 -3.95 32.57
CA MET A 676 20.90 -4.05 31.22
C MET A 676 21.95 -4.22 30.12
N ALA A 677 23.20 -3.78 30.34
CA ALA A 677 24.31 -4.07 29.45
C ALA A 677 24.74 -5.54 29.55
N GLU A 678 24.90 -6.06 30.77
CA GLU A 678 25.22 -7.46 31.06
C GLU A 678 24.11 -8.41 30.59
N VAL A 679 22.84 -8.08 30.87
CA VAL A 679 21.69 -8.84 30.35
C VAL A 679 21.59 -8.72 28.83
N GLY A 680 21.92 -7.56 28.25
CA GLY A 680 21.91 -7.34 26.81
C GLY A 680 22.98 -8.15 26.07
N GLU A 681 24.20 -8.22 26.60
CA GLU A 681 25.30 -9.03 26.06
C GLU A 681 24.97 -10.52 26.13
N ARG A 682 24.53 -11.00 27.30
CA ARG A 682 24.14 -12.41 27.48
C ARG A 682 22.93 -12.79 26.61
N LEU A 683 21.95 -11.91 26.48
CA LEU A 683 20.82 -12.10 25.56
C LEU A 683 21.31 -12.15 24.10
N GLY A 684 22.29 -11.32 23.73
CA GLY A 684 22.92 -11.32 22.41
C GLY A 684 23.52 -12.68 22.07
N GLU A 685 24.37 -13.23 22.94
CA GLU A 685 24.97 -14.56 22.75
C GLU A 685 23.91 -15.67 22.59
N LEU A 686 22.88 -15.66 23.44
CA LEU A 686 21.80 -16.65 23.39
C LEU A 686 20.95 -16.49 22.13
N ALA A 687 20.69 -15.26 21.70
CA ALA A 687 19.91 -14.94 20.50
C ALA A 687 20.66 -15.33 19.22
N GLU A 688 21.97 -15.10 19.17
CA GLU A 688 22.83 -15.52 18.06
C GLU A 688 22.91 -17.05 17.96
N ALA A 689 23.09 -17.75 19.09
CA ALA A 689 23.12 -19.21 19.11
C ALA A 689 21.77 -19.85 18.74
N ALA A 690 20.65 -19.20 19.06
CA ALA A 690 19.31 -19.65 18.72
C ALA A 690 18.92 -19.32 17.27
N LEU A 691 19.56 -18.33 16.63
CA LEU A 691 19.19 -17.89 15.29
C LEU A 691 19.53 -18.94 14.22
N ARG A 692 18.50 -19.42 13.53
CA ARG A 692 18.63 -20.31 12.37
C ARG A 692 17.72 -19.79 11.25
N PRO A 693 18.23 -18.98 10.31
CA PRO A 693 17.41 -18.47 9.21
C PRO A 693 16.86 -19.64 8.39
N SER A 694 15.54 -19.67 8.21
CA SER A 694 14.88 -20.73 7.44
C SER A 694 14.97 -20.45 5.93
N PRO A 695 15.53 -21.36 5.12
CA PRO A 695 15.50 -21.25 3.66
C PRO A 695 14.09 -21.14 3.10
N LEU A 696 13.13 -21.82 3.75
CA LEU A 696 11.74 -21.80 3.32
C LEU A 696 11.08 -20.42 3.52
N LEU A 697 11.41 -19.72 4.61
CA LEU A 697 10.93 -18.36 4.81
C LEU A 697 11.58 -17.38 3.82
N ALA A 698 12.87 -17.54 3.51
CA ALA A 698 13.55 -16.71 2.52
C ALA A 698 12.97 -16.90 1.09
N ALA A 699 12.55 -18.13 0.75
CA ALA A 699 11.89 -18.45 -0.52
C ALA A 699 10.52 -17.75 -0.72
N LEU A 700 9.89 -17.21 0.34
CA LEU A 700 8.68 -16.38 0.21
C LEU A 700 8.91 -15.11 -0.62
N ILE A 701 10.15 -14.63 -0.66
CA ILE A 701 10.57 -13.41 -1.36
C ILE A 701 11.73 -13.67 -2.34
N ASP A 702 11.97 -14.94 -2.69
CA ASP A 702 13.01 -15.35 -3.64
C ASP A 702 14.42 -14.85 -3.27
N ALA A 703 14.74 -14.85 -1.97
CA ALA A 703 16.02 -14.41 -1.40
C ALA A 703 16.83 -15.56 -0.80
N GLU A 704 18.14 -15.35 -0.63
CA GLU A 704 19.02 -16.28 0.09
C GLU A 704 18.73 -16.29 1.61
N PRO A 705 18.86 -17.43 2.30
CA PRO A 705 18.65 -17.51 3.74
C PRO A 705 19.70 -16.72 4.52
N GLY A 706 19.27 -15.65 5.17
CA GLY A 706 20.15 -14.82 6.00
C GLY A 706 19.43 -13.73 6.78
N PRO A 707 20.15 -12.97 7.63
CA PRO A 707 19.60 -11.83 8.36
C PRO A 707 18.92 -10.78 7.46
N GLU A 708 19.44 -10.58 6.25
CA GLU A 708 18.91 -9.65 5.25
C GLU A 708 17.52 -10.07 4.77
N ALA A 709 17.32 -11.36 4.48
CA ALA A 709 16.01 -11.90 4.11
C ALA A 709 15.00 -11.73 5.24
N LEU A 710 15.41 -11.91 6.51
CA LEU A 710 14.55 -11.65 7.67
C LEU A 710 14.15 -10.17 7.77
N VAL A 711 15.06 -9.24 7.49
CA VAL A 711 14.76 -7.80 7.43
C VAL A 711 13.76 -7.49 6.32
N ALA A 712 13.96 -8.04 5.12
CA ALA A 712 13.09 -7.85 3.97
C ALA A 712 11.68 -8.43 4.22
N LEU A 713 11.58 -9.64 4.77
CA LEU A 713 10.32 -10.27 5.16
C LEU A 713 9.60 -9.45 6.24
N ARG A 714 10.34 -8.95 7.24
CA ARG A 714 9.77 -8.09 8.30
C ARG A 714 9.27 -6.76 7.74
N ARG A 715 9.81 -6.26 6.64
CA ARG A 715 9.36 -5.03 5.97
C ARG A 715 8.28 -5.28 4.92
N SER A 716 8.11 -6.53 4.49
CA SER A 716 7.10 -6.90 3.49
C SER A 716 5.69 -6.60 3.99
N SER A 717 4.79 -6.21 3.10
CA SER A 717 3.38 -6.00 3.45
C SER A 717 2.68 -7.34 3.74
N PRO A 718 1.55 -7.36 4.48
CA PRO A 718 0.76 -8.57 4.68
C PRO A 718 0.35 -9.24 3.36
N ALA A 719 0.00 -8.46 2.34
CA ALA A 719 -0.38 -8.96 1.02
C ALA A 719 0.77 -9.69 0.32
N THR A 720 2.01 -9.19 0.43
CA THR A 720 3.20 -9.86 -0.12
C THR A 720 3.42 -11.20 0.57
N LEU A 721 3.33 -11.25 1.90
CA LEU A 721 3.47 -12.51 2.65
C LEU A 721 2.38 -13.51 2.23
N ILE A 722 1.12 -13.10 2.16
CA ILE A 722 0.00 -13.96 1.72
C ILE A 722 0.23 -14.51 0.31
N ARG A 723 0.68 -13.68 -0.65
CA ARG A 723 1.01 -14.13 -2.01
C ARG A 723 2.15 -15.15 -2.02
N GLY A 724 3.22 -14.88 -1.26
CA GLY A 724 4.34 -15.82 -1.11
C GLY A 724 3.87 -17.16 -0.53
N CYS A 725 2.98 -17.13 0.47
CA CYS A 725 2.40 -18.33 1.07
C CYS A 725 1.62 -19.16 0.05
N ARG A 726 0.73 -18.51 -0.72
CA ARG A 726 -0.05 -19.20 -1.77
C ARG A 726 0.88 -19.88 -2.77
N ARG A 727 1.93 -19.19 -3.21
CA ARG A 727 2.93 -19.74 -4.14
C ARG A 727 3.64 -20.95 -3.54
N LEU A 728 4.18 -20.84 -2.32
CA LEU A 728 4.90 -21.95 -1.68
C LEU A 728 4.01 -23.17 -1.45
N LEU A 729 2.75 -22.98 -1.04
CA LEU A 729 1.81 -24.09 -0.80
C LEU A 729 1.42 -24.87 -2.07
N THR A 730 1.85 -24.43 -3.26
CA THR A 730 1.70 -25.23 -4.49
C THR A 730 2.76 -26.31 -4.65
N GLY A 731 3.92 -26.18 -3.98
CA GLY A 731 5.06 -27.08 -4.16
C GLY A 731 5.75 -27.54 -2.87
N VAL A 732 5.34 -27.02 -1.71
CA VAL A 732 5.89 -27.38 -0.39
C VAL A 732 4.77 -27.88 0.53
N GLU A 733 5.10 -28.84 1.39
CA GLU A 733 4.16 -29.35 2.39
C GLU A 733 3.86 -28.27 3.45
N ILE A 734 2.58 -28.17 3.85
CA ILE A 734 2.17 -27.22 4.90
C ILE A 734 2.89 -27.49 6.24
N ALA A 735 3.34 -28.73 6.47
CA ALA A 735 4.12 -29.10 7.64
C ALA A 735 5.44 -28.33 7.73
N ASP A 736 6.17 -28.23 6.62
CA ASP A 736 7.46 -27.55 6.57
C ASP A 736 7.30 -26.05 6.81
N LEU A 737 6.25 -25.45 6.23
CA LEU A 737 5.93 -24.04 6.44
C LEU A 737 5.46 -23.75 7.87
N TRP A 738 4.70 -24.68 8.45
CA TRP A 738 4.27 -24.61 9.84
C TRP A 738 5.45 -24.73 10.80
N GLU A 739 6.40 -25.63 10.53
CA GLU A 739 7.61 -25.80 11.34
C GLU A 739 8.55 -24.59 11.20
N ALA A 740 8.77 -24.10 9.97
CA ALA A 740 9.59 -22.92 9.72
C ALA A 740 9.07 -21.67 10.44
N SER A 741 7.75 -21.53 10.57
CA SER A 741 7.11 -20.44 11.31
C SER A 741 6.85 -20.74 12.79
N ALA A 742 7.34 -21.87 13.32
CA ALA A 742 7.30 -22.20 14.75
C ALA A 742 8.56 -21.73 15.50
N HIS A 743 9.70 -21.58 14.82
CA HIS A 743 10.95 -21.15 15.44
C HIS A 743 10.84 -19.73 16.04
N ARG A 744 11.19 -19.55 17.31
CA ARG A 744 11.09 -18.27 18.05
C ARG A 744 12.41 -17.98 18.78
N PRO A 745 13.48 -17.64 18.03
CA PRO A 745 14.84 -17.62 18.58
C PRO A 745 15.03 -16.56 19.68
N LEU A 746 14.27 -15.45 19.64
CA LEU A 746 14.36 -14.44 20.68
C LEU A 746 13.63 -14.88 21.94
N SER A 747 12.45 -15.48 21.81
CA SER A 747 11.73 -16.04 22.97
C SER A 747 12.51 -17.18 23.62
N GLU A 748 13.18 -18.05 22.84
CA GLU A 748 14.08 -19.07 23.36
C GLU A 748 15.25 -18.46 24.15
N ALA A 749 15.88 -17.42 23.59
CA ALA A 749 16.97 -16.72 24.27
C ALA A 749 16.50 -16.04 25.57
N VAL A 750 15.31 -15.43 25.58
CA VAL A 750 14.72 -14.83 26.78
C VAL A 750 14.35 -15.90 27.82
N ALA A 751 13.83 -17.06 27.39
CA ALA A 751 13.50 -18.16 28.28
C ALA A 751 14.74 -18.77 28.97
N ALA A 752 15.90 -18.70 28.32
CA ALA A 752 17.18 -19.14 28.90
C ALA A 752 17.76 -18.16 29.94
N LEU A 753 17.21 -16.95 30.09
CA LEU A 753 17.61 -15.99 31.13
C LEU A 753 16.91 -16.25 32.49
N PRO A 754 17.42 -15.71 33.61
CA PRO A 754 16.77 -15.82 34.91
C PRO A 754 15.35 -15.24 34.93
N ALA A 755 14.42 -15.85 35.67
CA ALA A 755 13.00 -15.47 35.69
C ALA A 755 12.77 -13.97 36.00
N ALA A 756 13.59 -13.37 36.87
CA ALA A 756 13.48 -11.97 37.29
C ALA A 756 13.63 -10.93 36.15
N VAL A 757 14.19 -11.31 34.99
CA VAL A 757 14.36 -10.42 33.84
C VAL A 757 13.44 -10.76 32.66
N ARG A 758 12.78 -11.93 32.65
CA ARG A 758 11.96 -12.40 31.51
C ARG A 758 10.78 -11.48 31.22
N ASP A 759 10.03 -11.10 32.25
CA ASP A 759 8.83 -10.25 32.09
C ASP A 759 9.20 -8.86 31.54
N ARG A 760 10.38 -8.35 31.90
CA ARG A 760 10.89 -7.07 31.39
C ARG A 760 11.33 -7.13 29.93
N LEU A 761 11.69 -8.32 29.43
CA LEU A 761 12.14 -8.55 28.06
C LEU A 761 11.02 -9.06 27.13
N ALA A 762 9.90 -9.53 27.69
CA ALA A 762 8.75 -10.02 26.93
C ALA A 762 8.28 -9.07 25.81
N PRO A 763 8.27 -7.73 25.97
CA PRO A 763 7.89 -6.82 24.87
C PRO A 763 8.80 -6.87 23.64
N LEU A 764 10.01 -7.46 23.73
CA LEU A 764 10.91 -7.58 22.58
C LEU A 764 10.38 -8.57 21.52
N GLY A 765 9.68 -9.62 21.95
CA GLY A 765 9.17 -10.68 21.08
C GLY A 765 7.79 -10.39 20.47
N ALA A 766 7.12 -9.32 20.90
CA ALA A 766 5.79 -8.97 20.41
C ALA A 766 5.86 -8.04 19.19
N ASP A 767 4.91 -8.18 18.26
CA ASP A 767 4.76 -7.31 17.08
C ASP A 767 4.03 -6.00 17.44
N VAL A 768 4.57 -5.28 18.42
CA VAL A 768 4.06 -4.01 18.95
C VAL A 768 5.23 -3.02 19.17
N PRO A 769 4.96 -1.71 19.34
CA PRO A 769 6.01 -0.72 19.58
C PRO A 769 6.86 -1.05 20.82
N ILE A 770 8.20 -1.05 20.65
CA ILE A 770 9.14 -1.41 21.72
C ILE A 770 9.27 -0.27 22.76
N PRO A 771 9.13 -0.57 24.07
CA PRO A 771 9.40 0.38 25.15
C PRO A 771 10.80 1.00 25.07
N ARG A 772 10.93 2.28 25.44
CA ARG A 772 12.18 3.05 25.31
C ARG A 772 13.39 2.37 25.97
N THR A 773 13.19 1.72 27.11
CA THR A 773 14.22 1.00 27.88
C THR A 773 14.83 -0.19 27.14
N LEU A 774 14.08 -0.79 26.21
CA LEU A 774 14.48 -2.00 25.48
C LEU A 774 15.01 -1.69 24.07
N ARG A 775 14.88 -0.46 23.58
CA ARG A 775 15.32 -0.08 22.22
C ARG A 775 16.83 -0.29 22.00
N ARG A 776 17.64 -0.08 23.03
CA ARG A 776 19.09 -0.29 22.94
C ARG A 776 19.42 -1.77 22.80
N VAL A 777 18.76 -2.63 23.58
CA VAL A 777 18.91 -4.08 23.53
C VAL A 777 18.40 -4.63 22.19
N ALA A 778 17.25 -4.16 21.71
CA ALA A 778 16.68 -4.55 20.42
C ALA A 778 17.56 -4.19 19.20
N ARG A 779 18.49 -3.23 19.35
CA ARG A 779 19.42 -2.78 18.30
C ARG A 779 20.79 -3.45 18.39
N LEU A 780 21.02 -4.33 19.36
CA LEU A 780 22.26 -5.09 19.41
C LEU A 780 22.36 -5.97 18.16
N PRO A 781 23.52 -6.03 17.47
CA PRO A 781 23.69 -6.78 16.24
C PRO A 781 23.27 -8.25 16.33
N GLN A 782 23.42 -8.87 17.50
CA GLN A 782 23.06 -10.26 17.77
C GLN A 782 21.57 -10.44 18.08
N VAL A 783 20.92 -9.45 18.71
CA VAL A 783 19.51 -9.50 19.10
C VAL A 783 18.59 -9.11 17.95
N ALA A 784 18.99 -8.14 17.12
CA ALA A 784 18.15 -7.61 16.06
C ALA A 784 17.73 -8.66 15.00
N PRO A 785 18.61 -9.55 14.51
CA PRO A 785 18.24 -10.63 13.60
C PRO A 785 17.29 -11.66 14.23
N ALA A 786 17.56 -12.10 15.47
CA ALA A 786 16.66 -13.00 16.21
C ALA A 786 15.29 -12.37 16.43
N ARG A 787 15.24 -11.07 16.74
CA ARG A 787 13.98 -10.33 16.80
C ARG A 787 13.27 -10.27 15.45
N ASN A 788 13.99 -10.06 14.36
CA ASN A 788 13.37 -10.06 13.04
C ASN A 788 12.81 -11.44 12.69
N ALA A 789 13.51 -12.53 13.01
CA ALA A 789 13.00 -13.89 12.86
C ALA A 789 11.70 -14.13 13.65
N GLU A 790 11.68 -13.71 14.92
CA GLU A 790 10.49 -13.78 15.79
C GLU A 790 9.27 -13.09 15.14
N LEU A 791 9.46 -11.84 14.69
CA LEU A 791 8.39 -11.06 14.08
C LEU A 791 7.94 -11.62 12.74
N VAL A 792 8.88 -12.04 11.88
CA VAL A 792 8.55 -12.69 10.61
C VAL A 792 7.68 -13.91 10.86
N ALA A 793 8.00 -14.71 11.87
CA ALA A 793 7.27 -15.91 12.14
C ALA A 793 5.86 -15.65 12.75
N ILE A 794 5.70 -14.59 13.55
CA ILE A 794 4.37 -14.08 13.98
C ILE A 794 3.53 -13.65 12.77
N ARG A 795 4.11 -12.84 11.89
CA ARG A 795 3.41 -12.31 10.70
C ARG A 795 3.08 -13.43 9.70
N MET A 796 3.93 -14.45 9.62
CA MET A 796 3.71 -15.65 8.82
C MET A 796 2.53 -16.48 9.34
N ARG A 797 2.41 -16.67 10.67
CA ARG A 797 1.22 -17.28 11.28
C ARG A 797 -0.05 -16.47 10.98
N ALA A 798 0.02 -15.14 11.07
CA ALA A 798 -1.12 -14.28 10.72
C ALA A 798 -1.52 -14.40 9.23
N ALA A 799 -0.55 -14.53 8.32
CA ALA A 799 -0.81 -14.76 6.90
C ALA A 799 -1.50 -16.11 6.63
N ILE A 800 -1.08 -17.20 7.31
CA ILE A 800 -1.80 -18.50 7.27
C ILE A 800 -3.22 -18.33 7.81
N GLY A 801 -3.39 -17.55 8.88
CA GLY A 801 -4.69 -17.23 9.46
C GLY A 801 -5.63 -16.52 8.47
N GLU A 802 -5.11 -15.60 7.66
CA GLU A 802 -5.91 -14.93 6.63
C GLU A 802 -6.29 -15.89 5.48
N LEU A 803 -5.36 -16.76 5.04
CA LEU A 803 -5.68 -17.81 4.07
C LEU A 803 -6.75 -18.78 4.59
N LEU A 804 -6.69 -19.13 5.88
CA LEU A 804 -7.72 -19.92 6.55
C LEU A 804 -9.06 -19.19 6.56
N ARG A 805 -9.08 -17.89 6.89
CA ARG A 805 -10.29 -17.06 6.95
C ARG A 805 -10.97 -16.91 5.58
N GLU A 806 -10.20 -16.97 4.50
CA GLU A 806 -10.66 -16.94 3.11
C GLU A 806 -11.08 -18.30 2.55
N ASP A 807 -10.82 -19.40 3.27
CA ASP A 807 -10.93 -20.78 2.77
C ASP A 807 -10.10 -21.02 1.48
N ALA A 808 -8.86 -20.52 1.47
CA ALA A 808 -8.02 -20.56 0.28
C ALA A 808 -7.79 -22.00 -0.23
N PRO A 809 -7.95 -22.28 -1.54
CA PRO A 809 -7.94 -23.63 -2.08
C PRO A 809 -6.58 -24.34 -1.93
N GLU A 810 -5.47 -23.60 -1.94
CA GLU A 810 -4.12 -24.14 -1.74
C GLU A 810 -3.93 -24.63 -0.31
N LEU A 811 -4.39 -23.85 0.68
CA LEU A 811 -4.36 -24.24 2.08
C LEU A 811 -5.33 -25.40 2.33
N ALA A 812 -6.54 -25.36 1.77
CA ALA A 812 -7.51 -26.45 1.89
C ALA A 812 -6.96 -27.77 1.33
N ARG A 813 -6.29 -27.74 0.16
CA ARG A 813 -5.64 -28.92 -0.43
C ARG A 813 -4.54 -29.47 0.48
N ALA A 814 -3.68 -28.61 1.00
CA ALA A 814 -2.59 -29.01 1.90
C ALA A 814 -3.13 -29.58 3.22
N MET A 815 -4.20 -28.97 3.77
CA MET A 815 -4.87 -29.43 4.99
C MET A 815 -5.64 -30.74 4.79
N ALA A 816 -6.21 -30.98 3.61
CA ALA A 816 -6.91 -32.22 3.29
C ALA A 816 -5.96 -33.42 3.17
N GLY A 817 -4.69 -33.19 2.81
CA GLY A 817 -3.64 -34.21 2.73
C GLY A 817 -3.24 -34.76 4.11
N ARG A 818 -2.07 -34.34 4.62
CA ARG A 818 -1.52 -34.79 5.91
C ARG A 818 -1.13 -33.58 6.77
N PRO A 819 -2.10 -32.90 7.39
CA PRO A 819 -1.82 -31.69 8.16
C PRO A 819 -1.09 -32.03 9.47
N PRO A 820 -0.19 -31.16 9.95
CA PRO A 820 0.34 -31.25 11.29
C PRO A 820 -0.78 -31.22 12.33
N ARG A 821 -0.72 -32.10 13.34
CA ARG A 821 -1.74 -32.15 14.42
C ARG A 821 -1.92 -30.81 15.12
N GLN A 822 -0.82 -30.11 15.38
CA GLN A 822 -0.82 -28.81 16.05
C GLN A 822 -1.56 -27.77 15.21
N LEU A 823 -1.29 -27.70 13.91
CA LEU A 823 -1.99 -26.82 12.98
C LEU A 823 -3.48 -27.16 12.89
N LEU A 824 -3.82 -28.45 12.78
CA LEU A 824 -5.23 -28.85 12.71
C LEU A 824 -6.01 -28.44 13.96
N ARG A 825 -5.43 -28.62 15.16
CA ARG A 825 -6.03 -28.17 16.41
C ARG A 825 -6.15 -26.65 16.47
N ALA A 826 -5.06 -25.93 16.18
CA ALA A 826 -5.03 -24.48 16.17
C ALA A 826 -6.10 -23.93 15.21
N GLY A 827 -6.19 -24.45 13.99
CA GLY A 827 -7.20 -24.07 13.00
C GLY A 827 -8.64 -24.31 13.48
N VAL A 828 -8.92 -25.44 14.12
CA VAL A 828 -10.25 -25.72 14.71
C VAL A 828 -10.57 -24.70 15.81
N LEU A 829 -9.63 -24.43 16.73
CA LEU A 829 -9.81 -23.41 17.77
C LEU A 829 -10.07 -22.03 17.16
N THR A 830 -9.29 -21.65 16.15
CA THR A 830 -9.39 -20.38 15.44
C THR A 830 -10.74 -20.21 14.75
N VAL A 831 -11.16 -21.13 13.88
CA VAL A 831 -12.45 -21.05 13.16
C VAL A 831 -13.64 -21.08 14.10
N THR A 832 -13.55 -21.90 15.15
CA THR A 832 -14.58 -21.94 16.19
C THR A 832 -14.68 -20.60 16.90
N SER A 833 -13.56 -19.98 17.28
CA SER A 833 -13.55 -18.67 17.96
C SER A 833 -14.18 -17.55 17.13
N TRP A 834 -14.04 -17.60 15.80
CA TRP A 834 -14.71 -16.68 14.87
C TRP A 834 -16.21 -16.97 14.69
N GLY A 835 -16.67 -18.15 15.09
CA GLY A 835 -18.04 -18.62 14.83
C GLY A 835 -18.29 -19.04 13.37
N GLY A 836 -17.24 -19.25 12.58
CA GLY A 836 -17.32 -19.56 11.14
C GLY A 836 -16.25 -18.83 10.32
N LEU A 837 -16.40 -18.87 8.99
CA LEU A 837 -15.49 -18.22 8.04
C LEU A 837 -16.05 -16.87 7.54
N ARG A 838 -15.18 -15.92 7.20
CA ARG A 838 -15.57 -14.56 6.79
C ARG A 838 -16.39 -14.54 5.50
N THR A 839 -16.07 -15.41 4.55
CA THR A 839 -16.70 -15.48 3.22
C THR A 839 -18.02 -16.25 3.20
N ALA A 840 -18.58 -16.58 4.38
CA ALA A 840 -19.69 -17.54 4.52
C ALA A 840 -19.39 -18.92 3.90
N GLY A 841 -18.11 -19.27 3.76
CA GLY A 841 -17.68 -20.60 3.32
C GLY A 841 -18.23 -21.70 4.23
N PRO A 842 -18.50 -22.89 3.68
CA PRO A 842 -19.14 -23.98 4.43
C PRO A 842 -18.21 -24.47 5.54
N VAL A 843 -18.70 -24.46 6.78
CA VAL A 843 -18.03 -25.07 7.94
C VAL A 843 -18.79 -26.31 8.41
N THR A 844 -18.05 -27.30 8.89
CA THR A 844 -18.59 -28.53 9.46
C THR A 844 -18.38 -28.53 10.96
N ALA A 845 -19.44 -28.83 11.72
CA ALA A 845 -19.34 -29.02 13.17
C ALA A 845 -18.77 -30.40 13.47
N VAL A 846 -17.58 -30.46 14.07
CA VAL A 846 -16.91 -31.70 14.46
C VAL A 846 -17.39 -32.21 15.82
N THR A 847 -17.96 -31.33 16.64
CA THR A 847 -18.69 -31.69 17.86
C THR A 847 -20.11 -31.15 17.82
N GLY A 848 -21.03 -31.81 18.53
CA GLY A 848 -22.37 -31.26 18.73
C GLY A 848 -22.37 -29.99 19.58
N ARG A 849 -23.44 -29.20 19.51
CA ARG A 849 -23.63 -28.00 20.36
C ARG A 849 -23.45 -28.35 21.83
N ARG A 850 -22.71 -27.51 22.57
CA ARG A 850 -22.37 -27.72 24.00
C ARG A 850 -21.59 -29.02 24.28
N ARG A 851 -21.04 -29.69 23.27
CA ARG A 851 -20.17 -30.87 23.45
C ARG A 851 -18.71 -30.47 23.22
N ILE A 852 -17.87 -30.91 24.13
CA ILE A 852 -16.43 -30.62 24.14
C ILE A 852 -15.57 -31.85 23.81
N ARG A 853 -16.19 -33.04 23.64
CA ARG A 853 -15.50 -34.25 23.20
C ARG A 853 -15.39 -34.25 21.68
N VAL A 854 -14.17 -34.24 21.18
CA VAL A 854 -13.82 -34.30 19.76
C VAL A 854 -13.72 -35.77 19.33
N PRO A 855 -14.57 -36.24 18.39
CA PRO A 855 -14.57 -37.64 17.95
C PRO A 855 -13.31 -37.99 17.15
N GLY A 856 -12.97 -39.28 17.03
CA GLY A 856 -11.77 -39.74 16.30
C GLY A 856 -10.90 -40.69 17.15
N TYR A 857 -9.79 -41.18 16.58
CA TYR A 857 -8.81 -42.00 17.29
C TYR A 857 -7.43 -41.31 17.31
N PRO A 858 -6.90 -40.93 18.50
CA PRO A 858 -7.55 -41.03 19.80
C PRO A 858 -8.69 -40.01 19.94
N GLN A 859 -9.72 -40.38 20.71
CA GLN A 859 -10.75 -39.44 21.12
C GLN A 859 -10.12 -38.45 22.10
N SER A 860 -10.45 -37.16 21.98
CA SER A 860 -9.93 -36.12 22.86
C SER A 860 -11.03 -35.17 23.32
N SER A 861 -10.75 -34.37 24.32
CA SER A 861 -11.58 -33.26 24.79
C SER A 861 -10.88 -31.95 24.49
N LEU A 862 -11.64 -30.90 24.18
CA LEU A 862 -11.10 -29.54 24.07
C LEU A 862 -10.44 -29.05 25.37
N LYS A 863 -10.71 -29.70 26.51
CA LYS A 863 -10.05 -29.45 27.80
C LYS A 863 -8.74 -30.22 28.00
N ASP A 864 -8.41 -31.16 27.12
CA ASP A 864 -7.15 -31.90 27.23
C ASP A 864 -5.97 -30.94 27.02
N GLU A 865 -4.86 -31.21 27.71
CA GLU A 865 -3.64 -30.41 27.64
C GLU A 865 -3.19 -30.16 26.20
N SER A 866 -3.33 -31.17 25.33
CA SER A 866 -2.92 -31.09 23.94
C SER A 866 -3.74 -30.12 23.07
N TRP A 867 -4.98 -29.80 23.48
CA TRP A 867 -5.81 -28.76 22.87
C TRP A 867 -5.55 -27.40 23.52
N GLN A 868 -5.37 -27.37 24.85
CA GLN A 868 -5.04 -26.14 25.56
C GLN A 868 -3.69 -25.56 25.12
N ALA A 869 -2.70 -26.42 24.88
CA ALA A 869 -1.38 -26.05 24.37
C ALA A 869 -1.41 -25.50 22.93
N ALA A 870 -2.50 -25.69 22.17
CA ALA A 870 -2.64 -25.17 20.81
C ALA A 870 -3.18 -23.73 20.77
N TRP A 871 -3.60 -23.16 21.90
CA TRP A 871 -4.12 -21.78 21.95
C TRP A 871 -3.11 -20.71 21.50
N PRO A 872 -1.84 -20.72 21.91
CA PRO A 872 -0.86 -19.74 21.44
C PRO A 872 -0.74 -19.73 19.90
N ASP A 873 -0.72 -20.91 19.27
CA ASP A 873 -0.73 -21.02 17.81
C ASP A 873 -2.05 -20.54 17.20
N ALA A 874 -3.19 -20.85 17.83
CA ALA A 874 -4.49 -20.37 17.37
C ALA A 874 -4.59 -18.84 17.41
N VAL A 875 -4.06 -18.20 18.46
CA VAL A 875 -3.95 -16.73 18.57
C VAL A 875 -3.01 -16.19 17.49
N GLY A 876 -1.92 -16.88 17.17
CA GLY A 876 -1.05 -16.55 16.03
C GLY A 876 -1.78 -16.57 14.68
N LEU A 877 -2.79 -17.43 14.51
CA LEU A 877 -3.69 -17.45 13.34
C LEU A 877 -4.80 -16.38 13.42
N GLY A 878 -4.90 -15.63 14.53
CA GLY A 878 -5.91 -14.60 14.77
C GLY A 878 -7.17 -15.08 15.49
N ALA A 879 -7.10 -16.14 16.30
CA ALA A 879 -8.20 -16.57 17.17
C ALA A 879 -8.54 -15.54 18.26
N VAL A 880 -9.79 -15.55 18.72
CA VAL A 880 -10.32 -14.68 19.80
C VAL A 880 -10.79 -15.56 20.97
N PRO A 881 -9.94 -15.87 21.96
CA PRO A 881 -10.26 -16.85 23.01
C PRO A 881 -11.49 -16.51 23.85
N GLU A 882 -11.79 -15.22 24.03
CA GLU A 882 -12.84 -14.71 24.90
C GLU A 882 -14.23 -15.24 24.51
N ASP A 883 -14.51 -15.35 23.21
CA ASP A 883 -15.80 -15.78 22.67
C ASP A 883 -15.92 -17.31 22.53
N PHE A 884 -14.81 -18.04 22.65
CA PHE A 884 -14.71 -19.44 22.18
C PHE A 884 -15.75 -20.37 22.80
N TRP A 885 -15.97 -20.29 24.11
CA TRP A 885 -16.91 -21.17 24.80
C TRP A 885 -18.38 -20.88 24.43
N ASP A 886 -18.71 -19.63 24.14
CA ASP A 886 -20.04 -19.24 23.65
C ASP A 886 -20.26 -19.77 22.23
N ARG A 887 -19.23 -19.74 21.38
CA ARG A 887 -19.28 -20.35 20.04
C ARG A 887 -19.46 -21.86 20.10
N ILE A 888 -18.75 -22.56 20.99
CA ILE A 888 -18.95 -23.99 21.25
C ILE A 888 -20.38 -24.28 21.72
N ALA A 889 -20.96 -23.43 22.57
CA ALA A 889 -22.33 -23.60 23.03
C ALA A 889 -23.36 -23.43 21.90
N GLY A 890 -23.13 -22.48 20.98
CA GLY A 890 -24.01 -22.20 19.85
C GLY A 890 -23.89 -23.21 18.70
N HIS A 891 -22.68 -23.66 18.36
CA HIS A 891 -22.40 -24.36 17.11
C HIS A 891 -21.61 -25.66 17.25
N GLY A 892 -20.95 -25.89 18.41
CA GLY A 892 -19.93 -26.93 18.54
C GLY A 892 -18.59 -26.47 17.98
N ALA A 893 -17.57 -27.33 17.98
CA ALA A 893 -16.28 -27.03 17.37
C ALA A 893 -16.40 -27.10 15.83
N LEU A 894 -15.82 -26.11 15.15
CA LEU A 894 -15.96 -25.91 13.71
C LEU A 894 -14.64 -26.17 12.99
N VAL A 895 -14.74 -26.74 11.79
CA VAL A 895 -13.64 -26.88 10.83
C VAL A 895 -14.13 -26.43 9.44
N PRO A 896 -13.28 -25.82 8.59
CA PRO A 896 -13.64 -25.60 7.18
C PRO A 896 -14.02 -26.93 6.52
N SER A 897 -15.15 -26.96 5.81
CA SER A 897 -15.60 -28.21 5.17
C SER A 897 -14.65 -28.64 4.04
N SER A 898 -13.98 -27.66 3.41
CA SER A 898 -12.94 -27.86 2.39
C SER A 898 -11.78 -28.74 2.87
N TRP A 899 -11.48 -28.75 4.18
CA TRP A 899 -10.39 -29.55 4.76
C TRP A 899 -10.73 -31.04 4.86
N LEU A 900 -12.00 -31.37 4.91
CA LEU A 900 -12.44 -32.76 5.00
C LEU A 900 -12.18 -33.51 3.67
N GLY A 901 -12.07 -32.78 2.56
CA GLY A 901 -11.96 -33.34 1.22
C GLY A 901 -13.18 -34.19 0.88
N GLY A 902 -12.97 -35.45 0.47
CA GLY A 902 -14.03 -36.43 0.27
C GLY A 902 -14.39 -37.28 1.50
N GLY A 903 -13.79 -37.03 2.67
CA GLY A 903 -13.99 -37.81 3.90
C GLY A 903 -14.71 -37.05 5.00
N ASP A 904 -14.76 -37.64 6.20
CA ASP A 904 -15.30 -37.03 7.42
C ASP A 904 -14.19 -36.62 8.41
N TRP A 905 -14.57 -36.01 9.53
CA TRP A 905 -13.62 -35.58 10.56
C TRP A 905 -12.73 -36.72 11.09
N PRO A 906 -13.24 -37.91 11.46
CA PRO A 906 -12.40 -39.05 11.85
C PRO A 906 -11.31 -39.39 10.82
N ALA A 907 -11.60 -39.31 9.53
CA ALA A 907 -10.61 -39.56 8.49
C ALA A 907 -9.50 -38.48 8.48
N LEU A 908 -9.86 -37.20 8.56
CA LEU A 908 -8.89 -36.09 8.64
C LEU A 908 -8.05 -36.17 9.92
N TRP A 909 -8.69 -36.40 11.06
CA TRP A 909 -8.03 -36.59 12.35
C TRP A 909 -7.07 -37.78 12.31
N GLY A 910 -7.49 -38.90 11.72
CA GLY A 910 -6.67 -40.08 11.53
C GLY A 910 -5.43 -39.82 10.66
N ARG A 911 -5.57 -39.02 9.58
CA ARG A 911 -4.43 -38.63 8.73
C ARG A 911 -3.43 -37.73 9.47
N ALA A 912 -3.91 -36.77 10.26
CA ALA A 912 -3.03 -35.97 11.12
C ALA A 912 -2.36 -36.83 12.21
N THR A 913 -2.99 -37.94 12.59
CA THR A 913 -2.53 -38.84 13.66
C THR A 913 -1.59 -39.94 13.19
N ARG A 914 -1.38 -40.11 11.89
CA ARG A 914 -0.36 -41.00 11.34
C ARG A 914 0.88 -40.21 11.01
#